data_AF-A0A651DGE2-F1
#
_entry.id   AF-A0A651DGE2-F1
#
_cell.length_a   1.000
_cell.length_b   1.000
_cell.length_c   1.000
_cell.angle_alpha   90.00
_cell.angle_beta   90.00
_cell.angle_gamma   90.00
#
_symmetry.space_group_name_H-M   'P 1'
#
loop_
_entity.id
_entity.type
_entity.pdbx_description
1 polymer ?
#
loop_
_entity_poly.entity_id
_entity_poly.type
_entity_poly.pdbx_seq_one_letter_code
_entity_poly.pdbx_strand_id
1 'polypeptide(L)'
;MCPVGAGPLTLVYPGRRARRPTSHSVFTPRSLRGPMFVLSFRSRGRARSSFPTAVAVAMLLAAVSTAPLTGQAGGAEDPLRTHAEQSGWSALTPHEDVVTFYEELTARSNDVRVREFGRSAADRPLLEVVLSRPIVATPAQAHQTGRPIVLVNAQVHGDEQASKEALMLFARDLALGDLNFLLDRAIFVLSPQLNPDGAEAGDWGTRNNLRNRNVNRDYLRLDSPETRAFVSQVISAWRPHVIVDSHELVGPPRIYDFYTSFPRSIEGPTLAYDLTRHEVVPAIVDALAEAGFDHFPYHRVTSALADDPSVGVSAGTYGARALSSYGGARAAVTILYESMRPRDARENLESRTHRHHVAMRAMAEYVGANPARVVETVRRERAELVERGTTWDVADSMGIRLEHLASRELDYRMEWEGDTLEFAVPLLDSTRIELGRIRPVGYLIEPEAVEAARHLALHGIQVERLQAPVRLEAESYRVTSVRRASASYEGYVERTFETELETGEREVAAGTYLVRMDQPDARVIGHLMEPEDENSLASMGWFATSERTGAVLGVHRLRALPRVPTELVTRVDGEGRTHWVDREDQAPVRWSSAALEGPLRSYAERNGWELTPHEEVLDFYRTLAARSPWLSMREIGRTRQGRPLHLVTLARPGALTPQDAHASGRPILFIGAQVHGDEPAGKEALMQFTRDLVEGPLEPLLDEVVFLFVPQMNPDGAETGPWGLRSNTAGFNLNRDYLRLDNPESRAIVEEVLVPWRPDVVVDAHELGGPPRVYDFYTWHPTNPHGPTRPMTLTGDRLIPSIVDALEENGFSHIIYHTPGGLTRLAQEPETGIAVPVYGRTLNDYAASRGLSTILFESLRESDARVGIEDRTRRQYVSMEALAREMASDPSAVREALLDGVREMAERGSRWNPADSIAVLREPIPSRTVAYDVAEFRLVETDEGSSWEPTGEIITVDAPLYDSSRVTLGRIRPVGYLIEPHRGDLVEALRTHGIRVERLLEGATIPVESFRIDSLSLASNVYEGYVPQQFRTHLEERTVEVDAGGWLVRADQPAAALVFHLLEPDDENSFAITGAFLSEARVGGVLPVHRLREIPRVPKRAVP
;
A
#
# COMPACT_ATOMS: atom_id res chain seq x y z
N MET A 1 54.77 25.00 43.42
CA MET A 1 54.90 26.36 43.98
C MET A 1 53.48 26.89 44.23
N CYS A 2 53.18 27.30 45.46
CA CYS A 2 52.05 28.17 45.81
C CYS A 2 52.15 29.53 45.08
N PRO A 3 51.19 30.48 45.20
CA PRO A 3 49.84 30.48 45.83
C PRO A 3 48.79 31.06 44.81
N VAL A 4 47.51 31.34 45.07
CA VAL A 4 46.77 32.27 45.97
C VAL A 4 45.29 32.03 45.60
N GLY A 5 44.23 31.97 46.44
CA GLY A 5 43.98 32.57 47.74
C GLY A 5 42.70 33.43 47.65
N ALA A 6 41.59 32.86 48.14
CA ALA A 6 40.44 33.43 48.87
C ALA A 6 39.99 34.90 48.69
N GLY A 7 38.67 35.13 48.69
CA GLY A 7 38.11 36.42 49.16
C GLY A 7 36.64 36.71 48.80
N PRO A 8 35.69 36.69 49.76
CA PRO A 8 34.23 36.84 49.57
C PRO A 8 33.71 38.25 49.98
N LEU A 9 32.42 38.55 49.73
CA LEU A 9 31.47 39.38 50.54
C LEU A 9 30.30 39.88 49.64
N THR A 10 29.04 39.48 49.83
CA THR A 10 28.02 39.95 50.82
C THR A 10 27.33 41.28 50.45
N LEU A 11 25.99 41.26 50.32
CA LEU A 11 25.01 42.22 50.89
C LEU A 11 23.60 41.90 50.32
N VAL A 12 22.70 41.27 51.09
CA VAL A 12 21.71 41.86 52.04
C VAL A 12 20.40 42.32 51.38
N TYR A 13 19.34 41.57 51.66
CA TYR A 13 17.94 41.98 51.60
C TYR A 13 17.52 42.66 52.92
N PRO A 14 16.67 43.71 52.89
CA PRO A 14 15.80 44.03 54.00
C PRO A 14 14.36 43.53 53.74
N GLY A 15 13.77 42.90 54.76
CA GLY A 15 12.43 42.31 54.69
C GLY A 15 11.30 43.14 55.33
N ARG A 16 10.16 42.48 55.54
CA ARG A 16 9.12 42.67 56.60
C ARG A 16 8.03 41.59 56.38
N ARG A 17 7.84 40.63 57.31
CA ARG A 17 6.86 40.55 58.44
C ARG A 17 5.40 40.61 57.97
N ALA A 18 4.42 39.82 58.44
CA ALA A 18 4.25 38.80 59.50
C ALA A 18 2.92 38.04 59.15
N ARG A 19 2.44 36.93 59.73
CA ARG A 19 2.14 36.55 61.13
C ARG A 19 1.55 35.10 61.10
N ARG A 20 1.86 34.28 62.11
CA ARG A 20 1.21 33.00 62.52
C ARG A 20 -0.26 33.24 63.02
N PRO A 21 -1.14 32.25 63.39
CA PRO A 21 -0.83 30.92 63.99
C PRO A 21 -1.83 29.71 63.83
N THR A 22 -1.41 28.53 64.36
CA THR A 22 -2.17 27.47 65.13
C THR A 22 -3.34 26.71 64.48
N SER A 23 -3.74 25.46 64.78
CA SER A 23 -3.30 24.34 65.67
C SER A 23 -4.27 23.14 65.51
N HIS A 24 -3.74 21.91 65.67
CA HIS A 24 -4.27 20.73 66.42
C HIS A 24 -5.53 19.92 66.00
N SER A 25 -5.27 18.61 65.83
CA SER A 25 -5.74 17.42 66.59
C SER A 25 -6.95 16.56 66.17
N VAL A 26 -6.63 15.32 65.77
CA VAL A 26 -6.99 13.95 66.28
C VAL A 26 -8.47 13.49 66.51
N PHE A 27 -8.72 12.24 66.08
CA PHE A 27 -9.44 11.10 66.73
C PHE A 27 -10.66 10.46 66.01
N THR A 28 -10.82 9.17 66.34
CA THR A 28 -11.34 7.95 65.68
C THR A 28 -12.87 7.75 65.58
N PRO A 29 -13.35 6.66 64.91
CA PRO A 29 -14.78 6.37 64.72
C PRO A 29 -15.37 5.39 65.74
N ARG A 30 -16.70 5.38 65.88
CA ARG A 30 -17.48 4.29 66.51
C ARG A 30 -18.84 4.06 65.82
N SER A 31 -19.12 2.77 65.64
CA SER A 31 -20.31 1.98 65.24
C SER A 31 -21.73 2.53 65.45
N LEU A 32 -22.72 1.93 64.72
CA LEU A 32 -23.99 1.40 65.27
C LEU A 32 -24.72 0.43 64.29
N ARG A 33 -25.65 -0.38 64.84
CA ARG A 33 -26.20 -1.68 64.36
C ARG A 33 -27.60 -1.62 63.68
N GLY A 34 -27.84 -2.59 62.76
CA GLY A 34 -29.05 -3.46 62.58
C GLY A 34 -30.38 -2.89 62.02
N PRO A 35 -31.42 -3.71 61.70
CA PRO A 35 -31.53 -5.19 61.69
C PRO A 35 -32.25 -5.87 60.47
N MET A 36 -32.36 -7.21 60.55
CA MET A 36 -32.99 -8.25 59.69
C MET A 36 -34.51 -8.15 59.37
N PHE A 37 -34.97 -8.84 58.32
CA PHE A 37 -36.11 -9.78 58.38
C PHE A 37 -36.01 -10.92 57.32
N VAL A 38 -36.56 -12.08 57.68
CA VAL A 38 -36.53 -13.41 57.04
C VAL A 38 -37.93 -13.77 56.49
N LEU A 39 -38.03 -14.57 55.42
CA LEU A 39 -39.07 -15.62 55.31
C LEU A 39 -38.79 -16.65 54.19
N SER A 40 -38.85 -17.92 54.60
CA SER A 40 -38.72 -19.17 53.84
C SER A 40 -40.03 -19.60 53.19
N PHE A 41 -40.00 -20.49 52.18
CA PHE A 41 -40.91 -21.65 52.14
C PHE A 41 -40.33 -22.84 51.34
N ARG A 42 -40.59 -24.04 51.88
CA ARG A 42 -40.27 -25.40 51.39
C ARG A 42 -41.26 -25.86 50.31
N SER A 43 -40.90 -26.85 49.48
CA SER A 43 -41.30 -28.27 49.66
C SER A 43 -41.22 -29.17 48.40
N ARG A 44 -40.73 -30.42 48.61
CA ARG A 44 -41.18 -31.76 48.12
C ARG A 44 -41.35 -31.99 46.60
N GLY A 45 -40.94 -33.09 45.96
CA GLY A 45 -40.36 -34.38 46.34
C GLY A 45 -40.84 -35.51 45.38
N ARG A 46 -39.97 -36.54 45.14
CA ARG A 46 -40.26 -37.93 44.64
C ARG A 46 -40.75 -38.06 43.17
N ALA A 47 -40.52 -39.14 42.39
CA ALA A 47 -39.96 -40.49 42.58
C ALA A 47 -39.54 -41.14 41.22
N ARG A 48 -38.90 -42.31 41.35
CA ARG A 48 -38.27 -43.26 40.38
C ARG A 48 -39.24 -43.99 39.43
N SER A 49 -38.74 -44.50 38.29
CA SER A 49 -38.75 -45.96 37.91
C SER A 49 -38.19 -46.29 36.49
N SER A 50 -37.13 -47.11 36.45
CA SER A 50 -36.79 -48.29 35.60
C SER A 50 -37.29 -48.50 34.13
N PHE A 51 -36.31 -48.64 33.20
CA PHE A 51 -35.97 -49.69 32.17
C PHE A 51 -37.05 -50.71 31.65
N PRO A 52 -36.91 -51.41 30.46
CA PRO A 52 -35.78 -51.54 29.51
C PRO A 52 -36.06 -51.70 27.97
N THR A 53 -34.96 -51.76 27.18
CA THR A 53 -34.66 -52.53 25.93
C THR A 53 -35.28 -52.25 24.53
N ALA A 54 -34.34 -52.07 23.57
CA ALA A 54 -34.14 -52.80 22.29
C ALA A 54 -34.54 -52.19 20.92
N VAL A 55 -33.47 -51.90 20.15
CA VAL A 55 -33.21 -52.22 18.72
C VAL A 55 -34.11 -51.64 17.61
N ALA A 56 -33.54 -50.80 16.73
CA ALA A 56 -33.35 -51.05 15.28
C ALA A 56 -33.09 -49.75 14.44
N VAL A 57 -31.87 -49.65 13.90
CA VAL A 57 -31.47 -49.45 12.48
C VAL A 57 -32.29 -48.51 11.53
N ALA A 58 -31.53 -47.59 10.89
CA ALA A 58 -31.56 -47.10 9.49
C ALA A 58 -31.94 -45.63 9.17
N MET A 59 -30.89 -44.91 8.70
CA MET A 59 -30.74 -44.11 7.47
C MET A 59 -31.57 -42.83 7.17
N LEU A 60 -30.78 -41.75 7.01
CA LEU A 60 -30.72 -40.69 5.97
C LEU A 60 -31.97 -39.88 5.51
N LEU A 61 -31.81 -38.55 5.69
CA LEU A 61 -32.12 -37.41 4.79
C LEU A 61 -33.58 -37.13 4.36
N ALA A 62 -34.17 -36.02 4.85
CA ALA A 62 -34.36 -34.77 4.08
C ALA A 62 -35.22 -33.71 4.80
N ALA A 63 -34.70 -32.47 4.82
CA ALA A 63 -35.34 -31.17 4.59
C ALA A 63 -36.30 -30.48 5.62
N VAL A 64 -35.78 -29.36 6.15
CA VAL A 64 -36.37 -28.02 6.39
C VAL A 64 -37.39 -27.84 7.53
N SER A 65 -37.00 -27.05 8.54
CA SER A 65 -37.70 -25.85 9.04
C SER A 65 -37.35 -25.50 10.49
N THR A 66 -37.01 -24.23 10.73
CA THR A 66 -37.16 -23.46 11.98
C THR A 66 -36.47 -24.01 13.25
N ALA A 67 -35.28 -23.51 13.55
CA ALA A 67 -34.68 -23.66 14.88
C ALA A 67 -35.37 -22.71 15.88
N PRO A 68 -35.78 -23.19 17.07
CA PRO A 68 -36.34 -22.34 18.10
C PRO A 68 -35.25 -21.66 18.92
N LEU A 69 -35.50 -20.39 19.25
CA LEU A 69 -34.83 -19.67 20.33
C LEU A 69 -35.02 -20.42 21.64
N THR A 70 -33.95 -21.05 22.15
CA THR A 70 -33.85 -21.44 23.55
C THR A 70 -32.69 -20.70 24.18
N GLY A 71 -33.02 -19.71 25.01
CA GLY A 71 -32.07 -19.05 25.88
C GLY A 71 -31.40 -20.06 26.81
N GLN A 72 -30.07 -20.07 26.78
CA GLN A 72 -29.25 -20.63 27.84
C GLN A 72 -28.68 -19.50 28.69
N ALA A 73 -28.77 -19.72 30.00
CA ALA A 73 -28.22 -18.88 31.05
C ALA A 73 -26.70 -18.67 30.88
N GLY A 74 -26.24 -17.49 31.28
CA GLY A 74 -24.86 -17.02 31.11
C GLY A 74 -23.79 -18.02 31.55
N GLY A 75 -22.99 -18.46 30.56
CA GLY A 75 -21.63 -18.93 30.78
C GLY A 75 -20.70 -17.72 30.69
N ALA A 76 -19.68 -17.67 31.54
CA ALA A 76 -18.59 -16.70 31.39
C ALA A 76 -18.03 -16.83 29.96
N GLU A 77 -18.00 -15.74 29.20
CA GLU A 77 -17.37 -15.70 27.88
C GLU A 77 -15.92 -16.20 27.99
N ASP A 78 -15.50 -17.03 27.04
CA ASP A 78 -14.12 -17.49 26.97
C ASP A 78 -13.21 -16.26 26.80
N PRO A 79 -12.26 -16.00 27.72
CA PRO A 79 -11.40 -14.82 27.64
C PRO A 79 -10.66 -14.80 26.30
N LEU A 80 -10.67 -13.65 25.62
CA LEU A 80 -9.90 -13.44 24.39
C LEU A 80 -8.41 -13.65 24.69
N ARG A 81 -7.78 -14.69 24.14
CA ARG A 81 -6.38 -15.06 24.42
C ARG A 81 -5.53 -14.95 23.17
N THR A 82 -4.27 -14.53 23.33
CA THR A 82 -3.29 -14.56 22.23
C THR A 82 -2.93 -16.00 21.86
N HIS A 83 -2.38 -16.23 20.66
CA HIS A 83 -1.92 -17.57 20.26
C HIS A 83 -0.83 -18.09 21.23
N ALA A 84 0.06 -17.21 21.70
CA ALA A 84 1.02 -17.55 22.73
C ALA A 84 0.33 -18.02 24.02
N GLU A 85 -0.67 -17.32 24.55
CA GLU A 85 -1.45 -17.75 25.73
C GLU A 85 -2.15 -19.10 25.49
N GLN A 86 -2.73 -19.32 24.31
CA GLN A 86 -3.40 -20.57 23.94
C GLN A 86 -2.44 -21.77 23.89
N SER A 87 -1.21 -21.54 23.46
CA SER A 87 -0.14 -22.55 23.42
C SER A 87 0.51 -22.82 24.79
N GLY A 88 0.09 -22.13 25.85
CA GLY A 88 0.81 -22.14 27.13
C GLY A 88 2.21 -21.53 27.02
N TRP A 89 2.34 -20.47 26.22
CA TRP A 89 3.59 -19.72 25.94
C TRP A 89 4.70 -20.53 25.28
N SER A 90 4.35 -21.65 24.64
CA SER A 90 5.32 -22.51 23.93
C SER A 90 5.49 -22.14 22.45
N ALA A 91 4.55 -21.39 21.88
CA ALA A 91 4.58 -20.88 20.51
C ALA A 91 4.51 -19.34 20.48
N LEU A 92 5.10 -18.76 19.44
CA LEU A 92 4.97 -17.33 19.13
C LEU A 92 3.64 -17.08 18.44
N THR A 93 3.06 -15.88 18.55
CA THR A 93 1.85 -15.51 17.80
C THR A 93 2.22 -15.10 16.37
N PRO A 94 1.79 -15.82 15.32
CA PRO A 94 1.97 -15.42 13.93
C PRO A 94 1.26 -14.09 13.62
N HIS A 95 1.71 -13.37 12.61
CA HIS A 95 1.12 -12.09 12.23
C HIS A 95 -0.38 -12.18 11.90
N GLU A 96 -0.82 -13.26 11.25
CA GLU A 96 -2.25 -13.49 10.96
C GLU A 96 -3.11 -13.58 12.23
N ASP A 97 -2.58 -14.17 13.29
CA ASP A 97 -3.26 -14.29 14.58
C ASP A 97 -3.26 -12.96 15.35
N VAL A 98 -2.26 -12.10 15.13
CA VAL A 98 -2.24 -10.73 15.65
C VAL A 98 -3.38 -9.92 15.01
N VAL A 99 -3.54 -10.03 13.69
CA VAL A 99 -4.65 -9.36 12.97
C VAL A 99 -5.99 -9.88 13.49
N THR A 100 -6.16 -11.20 13.54
CA THR A 100 -7.38 -11.85 14.02
C THR A 100 -7.73 -11.42 15.45
N PHE A 101 -6.74 -11.34 16.34
CA PHE A 101 -6.98 -10.91 17.72
C PHE A 101 -7.57 -9.50 17.81
N TYR A 102 -7.06 -8.54 17.03
CA TYR A 102 -7.57 -7.16 17.05
C TYR A 102 -8.93 -7.01 16.34
N GLU A 103 -9.20 -7.82 15.32
CA GLU A 103 -10.53 -7.93 14.71
C GLU A 103 -11.55 -8.48 15.73
N GLU A 104 -11.21 -9.54 16.46
CA GLU A 104 -12.04 -10.07 17.53
C GLU A 104 -12.24 -9.06 18.66
N LEU A 105 -11.21 -8.29 19.02
CA LEU A 105 -11.31 -7.25 20.03
C LEU A 105 -12.32 -6.17 19.62
N THR A 106 -12.32 -5.78 18.34
CA THR A 106 -13.29 -4.84 17.76
C THR A 106 -14.70 -5.41 17.77
N ALA A 107 -14.86 -6.71 17.52
CA ALA A 107 -16.17 -7.37 17.61
C ALA A 107 -16.73 -7.43 19.04
N ARG A 108 -15.87 -7.38 20.07
CA ARG A 108 -16.24 -7.46 21.49
C ARG A 108 -16.37 -6.10 22.18
N SER A 109 -15.92 -5.00 21.58
CA SER A 109 -15.97 -3.66 22.19
C SER A 109 -16.20 -2.54 21.17
N ASN A 110 -17.17 -1.66 21.46
CA ASN A 110 -17.45 -0.46 20.67
C ASN A 110 -16.42 0.67 20.90
N ASP A 111 -15.51 0.50 21.86
CA ASP A 111 -14.47 1.49 22.17
C ASP A 111 -13.16 1.20 21.41
N VAL A 112 -13.16 0.26 20.46
CA VAL A 112 -12.00 -0.16 19.67
C VAL A 112 -12.27 0.03 18.18
N ARG A 113 -11.30 0.59 17.46
CA ARG A 113 -11.31 0.71 16.01
C ARG A 113 -9.96 0.23 15.47
N VAL A 114 -9.99 -0.68 14.51
CA VAL A 114 -8.79 -1.16 13.80
C VAL A 114 -8.82 -0.64 12.37
N ARG A 115 -7.67 -0.22 11.86
CA ARG A 115 -7.47 0.15 10.45
C ARG A 115 -6.08 -0.27 10.00
N GLU A 116 -5.93 -0.66 8.74
CA GLU A 116 -4.62 -0.80 8.10
C GLU A 116 -4.07 0.60 7.74
N PHE A 117 -2.90 0.97 8.24
CA PHE A 117 -2.25 2.26 7.91
C PHE A 117 -1.20 2.14 6.80
N GLY A 118 -0.80 0.93 6.45
CA GLY A 118 0.19 0.66 5.42
C GLY A 118 0.50 -0.83 5.33
N ARG A 119 1.43 -1.19 4.44
CA ARG A 119 1.89 -2.57 4.26
C ARG A 119 3.39 -2.69 4.39
N SER A 120 3.86 -3.84 4.88
CA SER A 120 5.27 -4.19 4.95
C SER A 120 5.88 -4.46 3.58
N ALA A 121 7.19 -4.65 3.52
CA ALA A 121 7.89 -4.99 2.28
C ALA A 121 7.43 -6.31 1.63
N ALA A 122 6.88 -7.24 2.42
CA ALA A 122 6.28 -8.50 1.97
C ALA A 122 4.75 -8.45 1.89
N ASP A 123 4.18 -7.24 1.83
CA ASP A 123 2.75 -7.00 1.69
C ASP A 123 1.88 -7.46 2.88
N ARG A 124 2.44 -7.48 4.10
CA ARG A 124 1.67 -7.76 5.32
C ARG A 124 1.02 -6.48 5.87
N PRO A 125 -0.23 -6.52 6.33
CA PRO A 125 -0.94 -5.35 6.83
C PRO A 125 -0.31 -4.80 8.12
N LEU A 126 -0.11 -3.48 8.19
CA LEU A 126 0.33 -2.78 9.38
C LEU A 126 -0.88 -2.11 10.04
N LEU A 127 -1.15 -2.46 11.31
CA LEU A 127 -2.38 -2.08 11.99
C LEU A 127 -2.22 -0.82 12.85
N GLU A 128 -3.20 0.08 12.74
CA GLU A 128 -3.50 1.17 13.65
C GLU A 128 -4.71 0.76 14.48
N VAL A 129 -4.52 0.58 15.79
CA VAL A 129 -5.60 0.23 16.71
C VAL A 129 -5.89 1.41 17.63
N VAL A 130 -7.08 1.99 17.51
CA VAL A 130 -7.50 3.15 18.30
C VAL A 130 -8.48 2.70 19.37
N LEU A 131 -8.18 3.01 20.64
CA LEU A 131 -9.06 2.76 21.77
C LEU A 131 -9.40 4.05 22.49
N SER A 132 -10.69 4.37 22.62
CA SER A 132 -11.17 5.55 23.34
C SER A 132 -12.68 5.53 23.57
N ARG A 133 -13.16 6.28 24.57
CA ARG A 133 -14.58 6.46 24.86
C ARG A 133 -14.97 7.93 25.00
N PRO A 134 -15.87 8.49 24.18
CA PRO A 134 -16.38 7.90 22.95
C PRO A 134 -15.24 7.63 21.96
N ILE A 135 -15.46 6.68 21.06
CA ILE A 135 -14.50 6.32 20.02
C ILE A 135 -14.26 7.51 19.07
N VAL A 136 -12.99 7.80 18.80
CA VAL A 136 -12.59 8.82 17.82
C VAL A 136 -12.28 8.20 16.46
N ALA A 137 -12.81 8.78 15.39
CA ALA A 137 -12.60 8.31 14.02
C ALA A 137 -11.35 8.93 13.38
N THR A 138 -11.00 10.17 13.74
CA THR A 138 -9.87 10.90 13.12
C THR A 138 -8.96 11.58 14.15
N PRO A 139 -7.68 11.85 13.80
CA PRO A 139 -6.78 12.64 14.64
C PRO A 139 -7.31 14.02 15.01
N ALA A 140 -8.01 14.69 14.08
CA ALA A 140 -8.62 15.99 14.35
C ALA A 140 -9.66 15.90 15.48
N GLN A 141 -10.51 14.86 15.47
CA GLN A 141 -11.45 14.60 16.56
C GLN A 141 -10.72 14.30 17.87
N ALA A 142 -9.64 13.51 17.82
CA ALA A 142 -8.83 13.18 19.00
C ALA A 142 -8.28 14.44 19.70
N HIS A 143 -7.67 15.35 18.93
CA HIS A 143 -7.15 16.62 19.47
C HIS A 143 -8.25 17.54 20.02
N GLN A 144 -9.44 17.57 19.39
CA GLN A 144 -10.57 18.35 19.89
C GLN A 144 -11.08 17.89 21.26
N THR A 145 -10.84 16.62 21.64
CA THR A 145 -11.22 16.14 22.98
C THR A 145 -10.40 16.75 24.10
N GLY A 146 -9.20 17.28 23.81
CA GLY A 146 -8.25 17.77 24.81
C GLY A 146 -7.62 16.69 25.69
N ARG A 147 -7.89 15.40 25.41
CA ARG A 147 -7.31 14.26 26.13
C ARG A 147 -5.91 13.92 25.62
N PRO A 148 -5.04 13.36 26.47
CA PRO A 148 -3.76 12.82 26.02
C PRO A 148 -3.99 11.73 24.95
N ILE A 149 -3.13 11.77 23.93
CA ILE A 149 -3.05 10.79 22.85
C ILE A 149 -1.77 10.01 23.09
N VAL A 150 -1.90 8.71 23.31
CA VAL A 150 -0.82 7.79 23.72
C VAL A 150 -0.57 6.81 22.58
N LEU A 151 0.60 6.93 21.94
CA LEU A 151 1.06 5.98 20.94
C LEU A 151 1.91 4.90 21.60
N VAL A 152 1.57 3.62 21.41
CA VAL A 152 2.39 2.48 21.85
C VAL A 152 2.78 1.66 20.63
N ASN A 153 4.08 1.59 20.35
CA ASN A 153 4.64 0.81 19.26
C ASN A 153 5.34 -0.44 19.79
N ALA A 154 5.09 -1.59 19.17
CA ALA A 154 5.73 -2.86 19.51
C ALA A 154 6.32 -3.55 18.28
N GLN A 155 7.29 -4.44 18.55
CA GLN A 155 7.94 -5.32 17.58
C GLN A 155 8.40 -4.59 16.30
N VAL A 156 9.18 -3.52 16.47
CA VAL A 156 9.92 -2.89 15.36
C VAL A 156 11.11 -3.75 14.90
N HIS A 157 11.64 -4.60 15.79
CA HIS A 157 12.50 -5.71 15.42
C HIS A 157 11.70 -7.00 15.52
N GLY A 158 11.78 -7.85 14.48
CA GLY A 158 10.94 -9.04 14.38
C GLY A 158 11.25 -10.12 15.42
N ASP A 159 12.45 -10.14 15.98
CA ASP A 159 12.88 -11.10 17.01
C ASP A 159 12.52 -10.68 18.45
N GLU A 160 11.77 -9.59 18.64
CA GLU A 160 11.41 -9.01 19.94
C GLU A 160 9.91 -9.25 20.26
N GLN A 161 9.56 -10.52 20.41
CA GLN A 161 8.18 -11.04 20.49
C GLN A 161 7.39 -10.61 21.74
N ALA A 162 8.04 -10.44 22.90
CA ALA A 162 7.31 -10.17 24.15
C ALA A 162 6.58 -8.82 24.14
N SER A 163 7.14 -7.84 23.44
CA SER A 163 6.56 -6.50 23.32
C SER A 163 5.18 -6.51 22.63
N LYS A 164 5.04 -7.32 21.58
CA LYS A 164 3.79 -7.50 20.83
C LYS A 164 2.73 -8.21 21.67
N GLU A 165 3.10 -9.31 22.31
CA GLU A 165 2.20 -10.05 23.19
C GLU A 165 1.67 -9.15 24.31
N ALA A 166 2.57 -8.39 24.95
CA ALA A 166 2.20 -7.48 26.03
C ALA A 166 1.23 -6.39 25.57
N LEU A 167 1.42 -5.89 24.35
CA LEU A 167 0.55 -4.87 23.76
C LEU A 167 -0.86 -5.43 23.46
N MET A 168 -0.96 -6.70 23.06
CA MET A 168 -2.25 -7.40 22.90
C MET A 168 -2.96 -7.58 24.25
N LEU A 169 -2.25 -7.99 25.30
CA LEU A 169 -2.82 -8.08 26.65
C LEU A 169 -3.28 -6.70 27.15
N PHE A 170 -2.46 -5.68 26.94
CA PHE A 170 -2.78 -4.31 27.33
C PHE A 170 -4.02 -3.77 26.59
N ALA A 171 -4.14 -4.05 25.29
CA ALA A 171 -5.32 -3.68 24.51
C ALA A 171 -6.59 -4.41 25.01
N ARG A 172 -6.47 -5.70 25.36
CA ARG A 172 -7.54 -6.47 25.98
C ARG A 172 -7.97 -5.87 27.31
N ASP A 173 -7.03 -5.52 28.17
CA ASP A 173 -7.33 -4.96 29.50
C ASP A 173 -7.95 -3.55 29.39
N LEU A 174 -7.53 -2.75 28.41
CA LEU A 174 -8.16 -1.47 28.07
C LEU A 174 -9.59 -1.66 27.52
N ALA A 175 -9.83 -2.63 26.65
CA ALA A 175 -11.13 -2.78 25.99
C ALA A 175 -12.16 -3.53 26.86
N LEU A 176 -11.72 -4.54 27.61
CA LEU A 176 -12.57 -5.53 28.27
C LEU A 176 -12.22 -5.75 29.76
N GLY A 177 -11.07 -5.25 30.21
CA GLY A 177 -10.55 -5.50 31.56
C GLY A 177 -10.67 -4.33 32.52
N ASP A 178 -9.82 -4.33 33.54
CA ASP A 178 -9.85 -3.36 34.64
C ASP A 178 -9.24 -1.99 34.28
N LEU A 179 -8.55 -1.88 33.14
CA LEU A 179 -8.02 -0.62 32.61
C LEU A 179 -9.03 0.16 31.76
N ASN A 180 -10.22 -0.39 31.54
CA ASN A 180 -11.21 0.20 30.65
C ASN A 180 -11.67 1.62 31.02
N PHE A 181 -11.63 1.98 32.30
CA PHE A 181 -11.93 3.35 32.75
C PHE A 181 -10.94 4.41 32.20
N LEU A 182 -9.76 3.99 31.72
CA LEU A 182 -8.77 4.89 31.13
C LEU A 182 -9.21 5.42 29.77
N LEU A 183 -10.11 4.72 29.06
CA LEU A 183 -10.61 5.16 27.74
C LEU A 183 -11.43 6.45 27.80
N ASP A 184 -11.97 6.80 28.97
CA ASP A 184 -12.61 8.09 29.20
C ASP A 184 -11.59 9.24 29.36
N ARG A 185 -10.35 8.91 29.73
CA ARG A 185 -9.31 9.87 30.15
C ARG A 185 -8.18 10.05 29.15
N ALA A 186 -7.93 9.05 28.31
CA ALA A 186 -6.88 9.05 27.30
C ALA A 186 -7.36 8.35 26.02
N ILE A 187 -6.71 8.69 24.91
CA ILE A 187 -6.90 8.04 23.62
C ILE A 187 -5.65 7.22 23.35
N PHE A 188 -5.79 5.91 23.16
CA PHE A 188 -4.68 5.03 22.85
C PHE A 188 -4.66 4.73 21.35
N VAL A 189 -3.48 4.86 20.74
CA VAL A 189 -3.20 4.50 19.36
C VAL A 189 -2.09 3.44 19.41
N LEU A 190 -2.38 2.22 19.00
CA LEU A 190 -1.44 1.11 19.10
C LEU A 190 -0.94 0.69 17.71
N SER A 191 0.36 0.43 17.62
CA SER A 191 1.03 -0.20 16.49
C SER A 191 1.57 -1.56 16.99
N PRO A 192 0.79 -2.64 16.84
CA PRO A 192 1.09 -3.91 17.50
C PRO A 192 2.31 -4.63 16.93
N GLN A 193 2.60 -4.42 15.66
CA GLN A 193 3.68 -5.12 14.97
C GLN A 193 4.15 -4.28 13.78
N LEU A 194 5.21 -3.50 13.97
CA LEU A 194 5.74 -2.62 12.91
C LEU A 194 6.63 -3.37 11.90
N ASN A 195 7.27 -4.48 12.31
CA ASN A 195 8.08 -5.32 11.43
C ASN A 195 7.57 -6.78 11.40
N PRO A 196 6.36 -7.02 10.83
CA PRO A 196 5.80 -8.37 10.73
C PRO A 196 6.66 -9.28 9.85
N ASP A 197 7.30 -8.71 8.83
CA ASP A 197 8.22 -9.41 7.93
C ASP A 197 9.43 -10.01 8.64
N GLY A 198 10.07 -9.22 9.50
CA GLY A 198 11.15 -9.70 10.34
C GLY A 198 10.66 -10.74 11.35
N ALA A 199 9.43 -10.61 11.85
CA ALA A 199 8.86 -11.53 12.84
C ALA A 199 8.60 -12.92 12.26
N GLU A 200 8.15 -12.99 11.01
CA GLU A 200 7.92 -14.24 10.27
C GLU A 200 9.22 -14.83 9.66
N ALA A 201 10.34 -14.12 9.74
CA ALA A 201 11.61 -14.57 9.17
C ALA A 201 12.38 -15.46 10.16
N GLY A 202 12.56 -16.73 9.81
CA GLY A 202 13.32 -17.71 10.61
C GLY A 202 12.55 -18.25 11.82
N ASP A 203 13.21 -19.08 12.62
CA ASP A 203 12.54 -19.86 13.69
C ASP A 203 12.01 -19.03 14.87
N TRP A 204 12.53 -17.81 15.06
CA TRP A 204 12.15 -16.91 16.16
C TRP A 204 12.20 -15.42 15.78
N GLY A 205 12.08 -15.13 14.49
CA GLY A 205 12.19 -13.79 13.93
C GLY A 205 13.63 -13.33 13.70
N THR A 206 13.75 -12.21 12.99
CA THR A 206 15.00 -11.49 12.77
C THR A 206 14.86 -10.02 13.13
N ARG A 207 15.99 -9.40 13.51
CA ARG A 207 16.02 -7.99 13.88
C ARG A 207 15.58 -7.06 12.75
N ASN A 208 16.01 -7.37 11.53
CA ASN A 208 15.80 -6.55 10.34
C ASN A 208 14.53 -7.00 9.58
N ASN A 209 14.05 -6.19 8.65
CA ASN A 209 13.02 -6.64 7.70
C ASN A 209 13.63 -7.55 6.61
N LEU A 210 12.81 -8.05 5.68
CA LEU A 210 13.29 -8.90 4.58
C LEU A 210 14.27 -8.22 3.61
N ARG A 211 14.35 -6.88 3.61
CA ARG A 211 15.36 -6.12 2.86
C ARG A 211 16.66 -5.94 3.66
N ASN A 212 16.79 -6.65 4.79
CA ASN A 212 17.89 -6.55 5.73
C ASN A 212 18.10 -5.10 6.23
N ARG A 213 17.01 -4.33 6.37
CA ARG A 213 17.02 -2.97 6.93
C ARG A 213 16.57 -3.00 8.39
N ASN A 214 17.24 -2.21 9.20
CA ASN A 214 16.86 -1.99 10.58
C ASN A 214 15.79 -0.90 10.64
N VAL A 215 14.53 -1.31 10.80
CA VAL A 215 13.38 -0.41 10.85
C VAL A 215 13.53 0.64 11.97
N ASN A 216 14.22 0.30 13.07
CA ASN A 216 14.47 1.25 14.17
C ASN A 216 15.67 2.19 13.95
N ARG A 217 16.16 2.33 12.71
CA ARG A 217 17.14 3.34 12.30
C ARG A 217 16.64 4.26 11.20
N ASP A 218 15.38 4.12 10.82
CA ASP A 218 14.84 4.65 9.58
C ASP A 218 13.82 5.79 9.79
N TYR A 219 13.69 6.32 11.02
CA TYR A 219 12.67 7.31 11.35
C TYR A 219 12.90 8.71 10.79
N LEU A 220 14.15 9.04 10.42
CA LEU A 220 14.48 10.27 9.66
C LEU A 220 14.65 10.01 8.16
N ARG A 221 14.80 8.76 7.74
CA ARG A 221 15.18 8.39 6.38
C ARG A 221 14.03 7.81 5.56
N LEU A 222 13.07 7.14 6.19
CA LEU A 222 11.83 6.64 5.59
C LEU A 222 12.03 5.76 4.33
N ASP A 223 13.12 5.01 4.32
CA ASP A 223 13.49 4.11 3.23
C ASP A 223 12.57 2.89 3.15
N SER A 224 12.14 2.40 4.32
CA SER A 224 11.32 1.21 4.46
C SER A 224 9.84 1.59 4.35
N PRO A 225 9.01 0.79 3.67
CA PRO A 225 7.58 1.08 3.56
C PRO A 225 6.91 1.16 4.94
N GLU A 226 7.39 0.38 5.92
CA GLU A 226 6.88 0.36 7.29
C GLU A 226 7.05 1.71 7.99
N THR A 227 8.27 2.27 8.02
CA THR A 227 8.57 3.56 8.66
C THR A 227 7.97 4.73 7.90
N ARG A 228 7.96 4.68 6.55
CA ARG A 228 7.34 5.71 5.72
C ARG A 228 5.85 5.84 6.00
N ALA A 229 5.14 4.71 6.07
CA ALA A 229 3.73 4.69 6.44
C ALA A 229 3.55 5.09 7.91
N PHE A 230 4.31 4.54 8.84
CA PHE A 230 4.14 4.81 10.27
C PHE A 230 4.40 6.26 10.65
N VAL A 231 5.45 6.89 10.10
CA VAL A 231 5.77 8.30 10.38
C VAL A 231 4.73 9.24 9.79
N SER A 232 4.27 9.01 8.56
CA SER A 232 3.32 9.91 7.90
C SER A 232 1.86 9.68 8.35
N GLN A 233 1.43 8.42 8.39
CA GLN A 233 0.04 8.01 8.64
C GLN A 233 -0.29 7.95 10.14
N VAL A 234 0.69 7.70 11.01
CA VAL A 234 0.47 7.55 12.45
C VAL A 234 1.10 8.69 13.24
N ILE A 235 2.43 8.83 13.26
CA ILE A 235 3.10 9.80 14.15
C ILE A 235 2.76 11.24 13.76
N SER A 236 2.86 11.57 12.47
CA SER A 236 2.60 12.92 11.97
C SER A 236 1.12 13.28 12.01
N ALA A 237 0.24 12.31 11.69
CA ALA A 237 -1.20 12.51 11.70
C ALA A 237 -1.77 12.69 13.11
N TRP A 238 -1.43 11.79 14.04
CA TRP A 238 -1.97 11.80 15.41
C TRP A 238 -1.27 12.75 16.38
N ARG A 239 -0.08 13.26 16.01
CA ARG A 239 0.78 14.13 16.82
C ARG A 239 0.75 13.78 18.33
N PRO A 240 1.07 12.52 18.69
CA PRO A 240 0.83 12.00 20.03
C PRO A 240 1.50 12.85 21.12
N HIS A 241 0.91 12.81 22.31
CA HIS A 241 1.47 13.45 23.50
C HIS A 241 2.46 12.52 24.20
N VAL A 242 2.19 11.21 24.16
CA VAL A 242 3.04 10.16 24.72
C VAL A 242 3.39 9.16 23.62
N ILE A 243 4.67 8.77 23.51
CA ILE A 243 5.14 7.73 22.59
C ILE A 243 5.90 6.68 23.41
N VAL A 244 5.52 5.41 23.26
CA VAL A 244 6.23 4.27 23.84
C VAL A 244 6.82 3.44 22.70
N ASP A 245 8.13 3.20 22.79
CA ASP A 245 8.90 2.36 21.89
C ASP A 245 9.26 1.07 22.64
N SER A 246 8.64 -0.06 22.30
CA SER A 246 8.77 -1.30 23.06
C SER A 246 9.66 -2.33 22.36
N HIS A 247 10.66 -2.81 23.08
CA HIS A 247 11.79 -3.57 22.58
C HIS A 247 12.28 -4.67 23.56
N GLU A 248 13.20 -5.51 23.11
CA GLU A 248 13.91 -6.47 23.96
C GLU A 248 15.42 -6.51 23.69
N LEU A 249 16.21 -6.84 24.72
CA LEU A 249 17.68 -6.91 24.66
C LEU A 249 18.20 -8.34 24.82
N VAL A 250 19.25 -8.67 24.06
CA VAL A 250 19.91 -9.99 24.11
C VAL A 250 21.23 -9.91 24.88
N GLY A 251 21.41 -10.85 25.83
CA GLY A 251 22.71 -11.38 26.28
C GLY A 251 23.49 -10.60 27.36
N PRO A 252 24.44 -11.28 28.05
CA PRO A 252 25.35 -10.66 28.99
C PRO A 252 26.25 -9.61 28.30
N PRO A 253 26.70 -8.56 29.02
CA PRO A 253 26.88 -8.50 30.47
C PRO A 253 25.75 -7.79 31.24
N ARG A 254 24.52 -7.74 30.69
CA ARG A 254 23.36 -7.09 31.30
C ARG A 254 22.49 -8.11 32.05
N ILE A 255 22.09 -7.79 33.28
CA ILE A 255 21.36 -8.73 34.16
C ILE A 255 20.09 -8.19 34.82
N TYR A 256 19.63 -6.98 34.46
CA TYR A 256 18.39 -6.41 35.02
C TYR A 256 17.18 -6.85 34.19
N ASP A 257 16.02 -7.03 34.80
CA ASP A 257 14.85 -7.57 34.09
C ASP A 257 14.28 -6.61 33.04
N PHE A 258 14.39 -5.31 33.31
CA PHE A 258 13.82 -4.26 32.48
C PHE A 258 14.68 -3.00 32.47
N TYR A 259 14.71 -2.34 31.31
CA TYR A 259 15.40 -1.08 31.12
C TYR A 259 14.47 -0.04 30.53
N THR A 260 14.67 1.21 30.95
CA THR A 260 14.01 2.36 30.34
C THR A 260 15.03 3.36 29.81
N SER A 261 14.76 3.91 28.64
CA SER A 261 15.42 5.12 28.15
C SER A 261 14.39 6.18 27.82
N PHE A 262 14.85 7.42 27.67
CA PHE A 262 14.05 8.52 27.20
C PHE A 262 14.95 9.47 26.40
N PRO A 263 14.39 10.26 25.46
CA PRO A 263 15.16 11.14 24.60
C PRO A 263 16.05 12.05 25.42
N ARG A 264 17.20 12.36 24.88
CA ARG A 264 18.16 13.25 25.53
C ARG A 264 18.10 14.60 24.82
N SER A 265 18.23 15.69 25.56
CA SER A 265 18.12 17.05 25.02
C SER A 265 19.28 17.91 25.49
N ILE A 266 19.81 18.72 24.60
CA ILE A 266 20.78 19.76 24.98
C ILE A 266 20.35 21.18 24.65
N GLU A 267 19.30 21.42 23.86
CA GLU A 267 18.98 22.81 23.44
C GLU A 267 17.47 23.11 23.35
N GLY A 268 17.00 23.64 24.47
CA GLY A 268 15.71 24.26 24.76
C GLY A 268 14.53 23.29 24.91
N PRO A 269 13.31 23.83 25.03
CA PRO A 269 12.27 23.41 25.98
C PRO A 269 12.23 21.91 26.30
N THR A 270 12.51 21.49 27.54
CA THR A 270 12.69 20.08 27.94
C THR A 270 11.64 19.61 28.94
N LEU A 271 10.44 20.17 28.85
CA LEU A 271 9.36 19.91 29.83
C LEU A 271 8.91 18.45 29.79
N ALA A 272 8.80 17.87 28.59
CA ALA A 272 8.47 16.46 28.37
C ALA A 272 9.58 15.54 28.87
N TYR A 273 10.85 15.93 28.70
CA TYR A 273 11.99 15.23 29.28
C TYR A 273 11.90 15.20 30.81
N ASP A 274 11.69 16.35 31.43
CA ASP A 274 11.62 16.47 32.89
C ASP A 274 10.44 15.65 33.45
N LEU A 275 9.26 15.76 32.83
CA LEU A 275 8.08 14.97 33.18
C LEU A 275 8.37 13.47 33.07
N THR A 276 9.05 13.05 32.00
CA THR A 276 9.41 11.64 31.78
C THR A 276 10.38 11.15 32.85
N ARG A 277 11.48 11.87 33.07
CA ARG A 277 12.57 11.50 33.99
C ARG A 277 12.14 11.52 35.46
N HIS A 278 11.33 12.50 35.85
CA HIS A 278 11.04 12.76 37.25
C HIS A 278 9.67 12.25 37.72
N GLU A 279 8.76 11.94 36.81
CA GLU A 279 7.40 11.52 37.17
C GLU A 279 7.04 10.17 36.51
N VAL A 280 7.12 10.05 35.18
CA VAL A 280 6.64 8.84 34.47
C VAL A 280 7.53 7.62 34.69
N VAL A 281 8.85 7.76 34.51
CA VAL A 281 9.80 6.64 34.71
C VAL A 281 9.78 6.15 36.16
N PRO A 282 9.82 7.01 37.20
CA PRO A 282 9.65 6.55 38.57
C PRO A 282 8.37 5.73 38.81
N ALA A 283 7.22 6.14 38.27
CA ALA A 283 5.98 5.37 38.41
C ALA A 283 6.08 3.96 37.77
N ILE A 284 6.78 3.85 36.64
CA ILE A 284 7.03 2.55 35.98
C ILE A 284 8.00 1.70 36.82
N VAL A 285 9.07 2.30 37.36
CA VAL A 285 10.06 1.61 38.19
C VAL A 285 9.43 1.09 39.47
N ASP A 286 8.60 1.90 40.14
CA ASP A 286 7.88 1.48 41.34
C ASP A 286 6.96 0.29 41.04
N ALA A 287 6.21 0.32 39.93
CA ALA A 287 5.34 -0.78 39.53
C ALA A 287 6.11 -2.06 39.17
N LEU A 288 7.26 -1.94 38.50
CA LEU A 288 8.14 -3.08 38.21
C LEU A 288 8.70 -3.69 39.50
N ALA A 289 9.14 -2.86 40.45
CA ALA A 289 9.65 -3.32 41.74
C ALA A 289 8.54 -4.01 42.57
N GLU A 290 7.32 -3.47 42.57
CA GLU A 290 6.15 -4.10 43.20
C GLU A 290 5.80 -5.46 42.56
N ALA A 291 6.02 -5.60 41.26
CA ALA A 291 5.88 -6.87 40.53
C ALA A 291 7.10 -7.81 40.70
N GLY A 292 8.13 -7.39 41.44
CA GLY A 292 9.33 -8.19 41.72
C GLY A 292 10.36 -8.21 40.59
N PHE A 293 10.37 -7.21 39.71
CA PHE A 293 11.34 -7.08 38.62
C PHE A 293 12.36 -5.98 38.90
N ASP A 294 13.64 -6.29 38.63
CA ASP A 294 14.72 -5.33 38.78
C ASP A 294 14.81 -4.41 37.55
N HIS A 295 15.03 -3.12 37.79
CA HIS A 295 15.17 -2.10 36.75
C HIS A 295 16.55 -1.47 36.73
N PHE A 296 17.00 -1.08 35.53
CA PHE A 296 18.13 -0.17 35.39
C PHE A 296 17.94 0.78 34.20
N PRO A 297 18.50 2.01 34.20
CA PRO A 297 18.49 2.86 33.02
C PRO A 297 19.14 2.18 31.81
N TYR A 298 18.52 2.29 30.64
CA TYR A 298 19.10 1.78 29.41
C TYR A 298 20.48 2.40 29.17
N HIS A 299 21.42 1.58 28.72
CA HIS A 299 22.78 2.04 28.41
C HIS A 299 23.39 1.22 27.28
N ARG A 300 24.61 1.54 26.86
CA ARG A 300 25.49 0.75 25.99
C ARG A 300 26.68 0.32 26.82
N VAL A 301 26.98 -0.97 26.77
CA VAL A 301 28.14 -1.55 27.44
C VAL A 301 29.30 -1.58 26.45
N THR A 302 30.45 -1.06 26.86
CA THR A 302 31.69 -1.15 26.09
C THR A 302 32.38 -2.47 26.42
N SER A 303 33.16 -3.03 25.49
CA SER A 303 33.92 -4.26 25.74
C SER A 303 34.99 -4.10 26.82
N ALA A 304 35.40 -2.86 27.13
CA ALA A 304 36.39 -2.53 28.14
C ALA A 304 35.78 -2.33 29.54
N LEU A 305 34.45 -2.37 29.70
CA LEU A 305 33.80 -2.02 30.96
C LEU A 305 34.17 -2.95 32.12
N ALA A 306 34.40 -4.24 31.83
CA ALA A 306 34.85 -5.21 32.83
C ALA A 306 36.30 -4.95 33.28
N ASP A 307 37.15 -4.46 32.37
CA ASP A 307 38.57 -4.20 32.63
C ASP A 307 38.81 -2.81 33.26
N ASP A 308 38.01 -1.82 32.90
CA ASP A 308 38.09 -0.45 33.38
C ASP A 308 36.68 0.17 33.58
N PRO A 309 36.11 0.08 34.79
CA PRO A 309 34.83 0.70 35.11
C PRO A 309 34.77 2.22 34.90
N SER A 310 35.92 2.91 34.87
CA SER A 310 35.97 4.37 34.73
C SER A 310 35.57 4.86 33.33
N VAL A 311 35.56 3.97 32.33
CA VAL A 311 35.06 4.30 30.98
C VAL A 311 33.56 4.58 30.96
N GLY A 312 32.83 4.14 31.98
CA GLY A 312 31.40 4.39 32.14
C GLY A 312 30.50 3.61 31.19
N VAL A 313 29.19 3.83 31.34
CA VAL A 313 28.15 3.31 30.43
C VAL A 313 27.37 4.45 29.80
N SER A 314 27.12 4.37 28.49
CA SER A 314 26.45 5.44 27.76
C SER A 314 24.94 5.21 27.67
N ALA A 315 24.12 6.14 28.17
CA ALA A 315 22.66 6.04 28.17
C ALA A 315 21.97 6.23 26.79
N GLY A 316 22.65 5.87 25.69
CA GLY A 316 22.11 5.88 24.33
C GLY A 316 22.56 7.06 23.45
N THR A 317 22.03 7.11 22.21
CA THR A 317 22.46 8.05 21.16
C THR A 317 21.51 9.22 20.96
N TYR A 318 22.10 10.38 20.68
CA TYR A 318 21.44 11.52 20.06
C TYR A 318 21.35 11.31 18.53
N GLY A 319 20.37 11.92 17.85
CA GLY A 319 20.24 11.85 16.39
C GLY A 319 18.89 11.41 15.83
N ALA A 320 17.81 11.41 16.62
CA ALA A 320 16.41 11.17 16.19
C ALA A 320 16.13 10.00 15.21
N ARG A 321 17.05 9.05 15.04
CA ARG A 321 16.98 7.95 14.06
C ARG A 321 16.19 6.72 14.52
N ALA A 322 16.01 6.58 15.84
CA ALA A 322 15.17 5.56 16.47
C ALA A 322 13.89 6.21 17.00
N LEU A 323 12.78 5.47 17.12
CA LEU A 323 11.48 6.03 17.51
C LEU A 323 11.56 6.82 18.81
N SER A 324 12.24 6.27 19.83
CA SER A 324 12.43 6.97 21.11
C SER A 324 13.07 8.36 20.94
N SER A 325 14.19 8.47 20.23
CA SER A 325 14.83 9.78 19.98
C SER A 325 14.01 10.66 19.02
N TYR A 326 13.34 10.07 18.03
CA TYR A 326 12.47 10.77 17.08
C TYR A 326 11.27 11.42 17.81
N GLY A 327 10.62 10.68 18.70
CA GLY A 327 9.50 11.16 19.52
C GLY A 327 9.89 12.35 20.41
N GLY A 328 11.11 12.33 20.97
CA GLY A 328 11.66 13.49 21.68
C GLY A 328 11.91 14.70 20.79
N ALA A 329 12.39 14.48 19.56
CA ALA A 329 12.52 15.55 18.57
C ALA A 329 11.15 16.14 18.16
N ARG A 330 10.07 15.36 18.29
CA ARG A 330 8.67 15.78 18.11
C ARG A 330 8.02 16.43 19.35
N ALA A 331 8.82 16.69 20.38
CA ALA A 331 8.38 17.25 21.67
C ALA A 331 7.26 16.43 22.33
N ALA A 332 7.30 15.11 22.22
CA ALA A 332 6.41 14.20 22.94
C ALA A 332 7.08 13.64 24.20
N VAL A 333 6.28 13.31 25.22
CA VAL A 333 6.73 12.46 26.33
C VAL A 333 7.06 11.10 25.74
N THR A 334 8.34 10.71 25.72
CA THR A 334 8.75 9.51 24.98
C THR A 334 9.59 8.58 25.84
N ILE A 335 9.29 7.28 25.78
CA ILE A 335 9.90 6.27 26.63
C ILE A 335 10.23 5.03 25.80
N LEU A 336 11.45 4.53 25.95
CA LEU A 336 11.90 3.25 25.44
C LEU A 336 11.71 2.20 26.54
N TYR A 337 11.08 1.08 26.21
CA TYR A 337 10.93 -0.10 27.06
C TYR A 337 11.78 -1.23 26.50
N GLU A 338 12.63 -1.82 27.33
CA GLU A 338 13.58 -2.86 26.92
C GLU A 338 13.59 -3.97 27.97
N SER A 339 12.94 -5.11 27.73
CA SER A 339 13.08 -6.27 28.62
C SER A 339 14.27 -7.14 28.23
N MET A 340 14.91 -7.81 29.20
CA MET A 340 15.94 -8.79 28.86
C MET A 340 15.33 -10.06 28.29
N ARG A 341 15.97 -10.58 27.25
CA ARG A 341 15.62 -11.86 26.66
C ARG A 341 16.81 -12.78 26.41
N PRO A 342 16.58 -14.11 26.48
CA PRO A 342 17.49 -15.10 25.91
C PRO A 342 17.59 -14.96 24.38
N ARG A 343 18.53 -15.72 23.80
CA ARG A 343 18.73 -15.73 22.34
C ARG A 343 17.50 -16.28 21.61
N ASP A 344 16.92 -17.36 22.12
CA ASP A 344 15.67 -17.92 21.64
C ASP A 344 14.49 -17.07 22.14
N ALA A 345 13.70 -16.52 21.22
CA ALA A 345 12.59 -15.62 21.55
C ALA A 345 11.37 -16.33 22.16
N ARG A 346 11.39 -17.66 22.32
CA ARG A 346 10.34 -18.43 23.01
C ARG A 346 10.63 -18.58 24.50
N GLU A 347 11.89 -18.59 24.88
CA GLU A 347 12.29 -18.79 26.27
C GLU A 347 11.76 -17.67 27.17
N ASN A 348 11.15 -18.06 28.29
CA ASN A 348 10.57 -17.16 29.29
C ASN A 348 9.62 -16.10 28.71
N LEU A 349 8.95 -16.38 27.58
CA LEU A 349 8.08 -15.42 26.89
C LEU A 349 6.98 -14.86 27.79
N GLU A 350 6.36 -15.70 28.63
CA GLU A 350 5.35 -15.27 29.61
C GLU A 350 5.90 -14.19 30.57
N SER A 351 7.04 -14.45 31.19
CA SER A 351 7.67 -13.52 32.15
C SER A 351 8.07 -12.21 31.47
N ARG A 352 8.65 -12.28 30.27
CA ARG A 352 9.04 -11.09 29.49
C ARG A 352 7.83 -10.26 29.08
N THR A 353 6.77 -10.93 28.64
CA THR A 353 5.48 -10.30 28.31
C THR A 353 4.90 -9.61 29.53
N HIS A 354 4.94 -10.25 30.70
CA HIS A 354 4.44 -9.67 31.94
C HIS A 354 5.17 -8.38 32.33
N ARG A 355 6.51 -8.33 32.19
CA ARG A 355 7.31 -7.12 32.47
C ARG A 355 6.88 -5.92 31.61
N HIS A 356 6.73 -6.14 30.30
CA HIS A 356 6.24 -5.11 29.39
C HIS A 356 4.83 -4.66 29.76
N HIS A 357 3.95 -5.61 30.08
CA HIS A 357 2.57 -5.33 30.46
C HIS A 357 2.47 -4.47 31.72
N VAL A 358 3.27 -4.78 32.76
CA VAL A 358 3.37 -3.96 33.99
C VAL A 358 3.80 -2.53 33.66
N ALA A 359 4.84 -2.37 32.83
CA ALA A 359 5.32 -1.05 32.43
C ALA A 359 4.29 -0.25 31.59
N MET A 360 3.58 -0.91 30.67
CA MET A 360 2.51 -0.28 29.87
C MET A 360 1.34 0.16 30.77
N ARG A 361 0.92 -0.69 31.71
CA ARG A 361 -0.12 -0.39 32.70
C ARG A 361 0.26 0.82 33.56
N ALA A 362 1.44 0.81 34.16
CA ALA A 362 1.89 1.90 35.04
C ALA A 362 1.93 3.25 34.31
N MET A 363 2.40 3.27 33.05
CA MET A 363 2.37 4.47 32.20
C MET A 363 0.93 4.92 31.92
N ALA A 364 0.04 4.00 31.55
CA ALA A 364 -1.35 4.32 31.22
C ALA A 364 -2.11 4.88 32.44
N GLU A 365 -1.90 4.29 33.61
CA GLU A 365 -2.47 4.74 34.88
C GLU A 365 -1.93 6.12 35.27
N TYR A 366 -0.63 6.37 35.12
CA TYR A 366 -0.03 7.69 35.34
C TYR A 366 -0.65 8.74 34.41
N VAL A 367 -0.74 8.46 33.11
CA VAL A 367 -1.35 9.37 32.12
C VAL A 367 -2.82 9.62 32.43
N GLY A 368 -3.58 8.58 32.77
CA GLY A 368 -5.00 8.69 33.13
C GLY A 368 -5.24 9.38 34.48
N ALA A 369 -4.28 9.38 35.39
CA ALA A 369 -4.32 10.18 36.61
C ALA A 369 -3.94 11.65 36.37
N ASN A 370 -3.11 11.92 35.36
CA ASN A 370 -2.51 13.23 35.10
C ASN A 370 -2.74 13.77 33.66
N PRO A 371 -3.96 13.69 33.07
CA PRO A 371 -4.16 13.97 31.65
C PRO A 371 -3.83 15.43 31.27
N ALA A 372 -4.26 16.39 32.10
CA ALA A 372 -3.99 17.81 31.87
C ALA A 372 -2.49 18.14 31.99
N ARG A 373 -1.77 17.48 32.92
CA ARG A 373 -0.32 17.67 33.10
C ARG A 373 0.45 17.23 31.86
N VAL A 374 0.10 16.08 31.29
CA VAL A 374 0.73 15.54 30.07
C VAL A 374 0.47 16.45 28.86
N VAL A 375 -0.81 16.78 28.61
CA VAL A 375 -1.19 17.61 27.46
C VAL A 375 -0.58 19.01 27.55
N GLU A 376 -0.63 19.65 28.73
CA GLU A 376 -0.10 21.00 28.90
C GLU A 376 1.43 21.04 28.77
N THR A 377 2.14 20.05 29.31
CA THR A 377 3.59 19.94 29.15
C THR A 377 4.00 19.90 27.68
N VAL A 378 3.37 19.01 26.89
CA VAL A 378 3.64 18.88 25.45
C VAL A 378 3.23 20.13 24.67
N ARG A 379 2.06 20.71 24.99
CA ARG A 379 1.56 21.94 24.36
C ARG A 379 2.53 23.10 24.56
N ARG A 380 3.00 23.30 25.79
CA ARG A 380 3.97 24.35 26.13
C ARG A 380 5.30 24.14 25.44
N GLU A 381 5.82 22.92 25.47
CA GLU A 381 7.10 22.62 24.83
C GLU A 381 7.05 22.90 23.31
N ARG A 382 5.98 22.47 22.64
CA ARG A 382 5.76 22.76 21.21
C ARG A 382 5.62 24.26 20.93
N ALA A 383 4.90 25.00 21.79
CA ALA A 383 4.74 26.45 21.64
C ALA A 383 6.06 27.21 21.84
N GLU A 384 6.86 26.84 22.84
CA GLU A 384 8.17 27.46 23.09
C GLU A 384 9.16 27.13 21.94
N LEU A 385 9.06 25.94 21.31
CA LEU A 385 9.82 25.62 20.09
C LEU A 385 9.43 26.49 18.89
N VAL A 386 8.13 26.70 18.67
CA VAL A 386 7.62 27.60 17.63
C VAL A 386 8.12 29.02 17.86
N GLU A 387 8.02 29.54 19.09
CA GLU A 387 8.44 30.89 19.45
C GLU A 387 9.95 31.11 19.17
N ARG A 388 10.79 30.18 19.61
CA ARG A 388 12.25 30.20 19.35
C ARG A 388 12.59 30.21 17.87
N GLY A 389 11.77 29.57 17.03
CA GLY A 389 11.96 29.54 15.58
C GLY A 389 11.67 30.88 14.87
N THR A 390 11.05 31.86 15.54
CA THR A 390 10.65 33.13 14.91
C THR A 390 11.78 34.16 14.82
N THR A 391 12.82 34.03 15.63
CA THR A 391 13.89 35.02 15.74
C THR A 391 15.27 34.41 15.73
N TRP A 392 16.20 35.06 15.05
CA TRP A 392 17.62 34.75 15.16
C TRP A 392 18.15 35.25 16.51
N ASP A 393 18.27 34.35 17.48
CA ASP A 393 18.85 34.63 18.79
C ASP A 393 20.23 33.99 18.91
N VAL A 394 21.26 34.80 19.10
CA VAL A 394 22.65 34.33 19.26
C VAL A 394 22.85 33.45 20.51
N ALA A 395 21.92 33.48 21.46
CA ALA A 395 21.91 32.61 22.63
C ALA A 395 21.20 31.27 22.38
N ASP A 396 20.44 31.14 21.29
CA ASP A 396 19.77 29.90 20.87
C ASP A 396 20.63 29.14 19.86
N SER A 397 21.36 28.13 20.34
CA SER A 397 22.10 27.20 19.48
C SER A 397 21.32 25.89 19.27
N MET A 398 21.66 25.20 18.18
CA MET A 398 21.22 23.88 17.76
C MET A 398 22.43 22.96 17.62
N GLY A 399 22.34 21.77 18.22
CA GLY A 399 23.44 20.89 18.51
C GLY A 399 23.46 19.83 17.45
N ILE A 400 24.58 19.77 16.73
CA ILE A 400 24.75 18.92 15.56
C ILE A 400 25.62 17.73 15.93
N ARG A 401 26.77 17.97 16.58
CA ARG A 401 27.61 16.93 17.17
C ARG A 401 27.76 17.16 18.65
N LEU A 402 27.65 16.08 19.41
CA LEU A 402 27.53 16.14 20.86
C LEU A 402 28.56 15.24 21.50
N GLU A 403 29.17 15.76 22.55
CA GLU A 403 30.05 15.02 23.44
C GLU A 403 29.23 14.50 24.62
N HIS A 404 29.29 13.19 24.86
CA HIS A 404 28.65 12.55 26.00
C HIS A 404 29.49 12.73 27.27
N LEU A 405 28.84 13.23 28.33
CA LEU A 405 29.48 13.52 29.61
C LEU A 405 28.87 12.66 30.72
N ALA A 406 29.72 12.24 31.66
CA ALA A 406 29.27 11.64 32.91
C ALA A 406 28.46 12.67 33.70
N SER A 407 27.28 12.27 34.21
CA SER A 407 26.45 13.14 35.07
C SER A 407 26.40 12.67 36.53
N ARG A 408 26.43 11.35 36.74
CA ARG A 408 26.34 10.69 38.04
C ARG A 408 26.95 9.30 37.96
N GLU A 409 27.27 8.73 39.12
CA GLU A 409 27.62 7.32 39.23
C GLU A 409 26.39 6.51 39.69
N LEU A 410 26.25 5.29 39.19
CA LEU A 410 25.21 4.35 39.59
C LEU A 410 25.84 3.02 39.99
N ASP A 411 25.24 2.34 40.97
CA ASP A 411 25.59 0.95 41.28
C ASP A 411 25.20 0.07 40.10
N TYR A 412 26.19 -0.62 39.53
CA TYR A 412 26.03 -1.42 38.34
C TYR A 412 26.39 -2.86 38.61
N ARG A 413 25.58 -3.77 38.08
CA ARG A 413 25.78 -5.21 38.17
C ARG A 413 25.91 -5.78 36.77
N MET A 414 26.90 -6.64 36.58
CA MET A 414 27.07 -7.39 35.33
C MET A 414 27.54 -8.82 35.54
N GLU A 415 27.18 -9.69 34.62
CA GLU A 415 27.78 -11.02 34.49
C GLU A 415 29.01 -10.97 33.58
N TRP A 416 30.13 -11.48 34.10
CA TRP A 416 31.39 -11.62 33.36
C TRP A 416 32.06 -12.95 33.73
N GLU A 417 32.35 -13.78 32.73
CA GLU A 417 32.96 -15.11 32.91
C GLU A 417 32.27 -16.04 33.94
N GLY A 418 30.97 -15.83 34.18
CA GLY A 418 30.17 -16.62 35.13
C GLY A 418 30.09 -16.05 36.55
N ASP A 419 30.78 -14.95 36.82
CA ASP A 419 30.69 -14.20 38.08
C ASP A 419 29.82 -12.95 37.93
N THR A 420 29.11 -12.56 38.99
CA THR A 420 28.43 -11.26 39.08
C THR A 420 29.38 -10.22 39.68
N LEU A 421 29.75 -9.23 38.88
CA LEU A 421 30.52 -8.07 39.32
C LEU A 421 29.58 -6.94 39.73
N GLU A 422 29.84 -6.32 40.87
CA GLU A 422 29.14 -5.12 41.33
C GLU A 422 30.13 -3.97 41.52
N PHE A 423 29.88 -2.84 40.89
CA PHE A 423 30.73 -1.65 41.00
C PHE A 423 29.98 -0.37 40.65
N ALA A 424 30.47 0.77 41.13
CA ALA A 424 29.96 2.07 40.72
C ALA A 424 30.45 2.39 39.30
N VAL A 425 29.54 2.78 38.42
CA VAL A 425 29.85 3.14 37.03
C VAL A 425 29.43 4.59 36.73
N PRO A 426 30.28 5.41 36.10
CA PRO A 426 29.85 6.69 35.54
C PRO A 426 28.78 6.48 34.47
N LEU A 427 27.58 7.02 34.67
CA LEU A 427 26.54 7.07 33.66
C LEU A 427 26.77 8.30 32.77
N LEU A 428 27.04 8.08 31.48
CA LEU A 428 27.19 9.14 30.49
C LEU A 428 25.80 9.63 30.04
N ASP A 429 25.02 10.14 31.00
CA ASP A 429 23.68 10.69 30.79
C ASP A 429 23.57 12.22 30.70
N SER A 430 24.71 12.93 30.61
CA SER A 430 24.79 14.35 30.25
C SER A 430 25.48 14.52 28.89
N THR A 431 25.45 15.73 28.34
CA THR A 431 26.03 16.05 27.03
C THR A 431 26.38 17.52 26.92
N ARG A 432 27.42 17.80 26.13
CA ARG A 432 27.83 19.13 25.72
C ARG A 432 27.85 19.21 24.20
N ILE A 433 27.50 20.38 23.66
CA ILE A 433 27.61 20.68 22.24
C ILE A 433 29.10 20.68 21.86
N GLU A 434 29.51 19.74 21.02
CA GLU A 434 30.83 19.76 20.37
C GLU A 434 30.79 20.68 19.15
N LEU A 435 29.74 20.54 18.34
CA LEU A 435 29.43 21.39 17.20
C LEU A 435 27.98 21.85 17.32
N GLY A 436 27.77 23.16 17.40
CA GLY A 436 26.45 23.75 17.37
C GLY A 436 26.41 25.01 16.53
N ARG A 437 25.20 25.38 16.11
CA ARG A 437 24.93 26.54 15.27
C ARG A 437 23.72 27.27 15.80
N ILE A 438 23.75 28.60 15.74
CA ILE A 438 22.59 29.43 16.07
C ILE A 438 21.34 28.93 15.32
N ARG A 439 20.20 28.82 15.99
CA ARG A 439 18.94 28.44 15.33
C ARG A 439 18.62 29.45 14.23
N PRO A 440 18.54 29.03 12.95
CA PRO A 440 18.08 29.91 11.90
C PRO A 440 16.57 30.14 12.03
N VAL A 441 16.05 31.22 11.46
CA VAL A 441 14.59 31.40 11.37
C VAL A 441 13.97 30.52 10.28
N GLY A 442 14.79 29.99 9.39
CA GLY A 442 14.40 29.05 8.34
C GLY A 442 15.58 28.60 7.49
N TYR A 443 15.32 27.63 6.62
CA TYR A 443 16.27 27.14 5.63
C TYR A 443 15.72 27.37 4.23
N LEU A 444 16.63 27.60 3.27
CA LEU A 444 16.33 27.52 1.85
C LEU A 444 16.93 26.24 1.27
N ILE A 445 16.17 25.56 0.43
CA ILE A 445 16.60 24.40 -0.37
C ILE A 445 16.45 24.77 -1.84
N GLU A 446 17.51 24.54 -2.62
CA GLU A 446 17.52 24.81 -4.06
C GLU A 446 16.33 24.12 -4.79
N PRO A 447 15.73 24.78 -5.81
CA PRO A 447 14.54 24.27 -6.51
C PRO A 447 14.68 22.84 -7.05
N GLU A 448 15.89 22.46 -7.45
CA GLU A 448 16.21 21.16 -8.05
C GLU A 448 16.15 20.00 -7.05
N ALA A 449 16.22 20.29 -5.74
CA ALA A 449 16.17 19.29 -4.67
C ALA A 449 14.73 19.04 -4.17
N VAL A 450 13.77 18.93 -5.09
CA VAL A 450 12.34 18.70 -4.79
C VAL A 450 12.10 17.47 -3.92
N GLU A 451 12.83 16.38 -4.17
CA GLU A 451 12.71 15.16 -3.37
C GLU A 451 13.08 15.43 -1.90
N ALA A 452 14.10 16.24 -1.63
CA ALA A 452 14.49 16.61 -0.27
C ALA A 452 13.37 17.38 0.43
N ALA A 453 12.64 18.21 -0.32
CA ALA A 453 11.48 18.95 0.18
C ALA A 453 10.25 18.02 0.39
N ARG A 454 9.98 17.08 -0.51
CA ARG A 454 8.95 16.03 -0.36
C ARG A 454 9.21 15.16 0.87
N HIS A 455 10.46 14.81 1.11
CA HIS A 455 10.88 14.02 2.27
C HIS A 455 10.55 14.72 3.59
N LEU A 456 10.76 16.04 3.68
CA LEU A 456 10.37 16.84 4.85
C LEU A 456 8.86 16.76 5.09
N ALA A 457 8.04 16.79 4.04
CA ALA A 457 6.58 16.72 4.16
C ALA A 457 6.09 15.40 4.76
N LEU A 458 6.78 14.27 4.51
CA LEU A 458 6.46 12.97 5.11
C LEU A 458 6.59 12.97 6.64
N HIS A 459 7.46 13.82 7.19
CA HIS A 459 7.59 14.05 8.63
C HIS A 459 6.54 15.04 9.17
N GLY A 460 5.59 15.48 8.35
CA GLY A 460 4.61 16.49 8.73
C GLY A 460 5.15 17.92 8.82
N ILE A 461 6.36 18.18 8.28
CA ILE A 461 6.97 19.51 8.25
C ILE A 461 6.30 20.33 7.15
N GLN A 462 5.93 21.56 7.47
CA GLN A 462 5.43 22.49 6.46
C GLN A 462 6.60 23.04 5.65
N VAL A 463 6.45 22.93 4.33
CA VAL A 463 7.39 23.48 3.36
C VAL A 463 6.66 24.51 2.51
N GLU A 464 7.30 25.65 2.32
CA GLU A 464 6.84 26.73 1.45
C GLU A 464 7.73 26.83 0.20
N ARG A 465 7.26 27.49 -0.85
CA ARG A 465 7.99 27.75 -2.09
C ARG A 465 7.95 29.23 -2.44
N LEU A 466 9.11 29.82 -2.70
CA LEU A 466 9.23 31.24 -3.06
C LEU A 466 8.58 31.50 -4.43
N GLN A 467 7.71 32.51 -4.54
CA GLN A 467 7.02 32.84 -5.79
C GLN A 467 7.78 33.85 -6.66
N ALA A 468 8.84 34.44 -6.14
CA ALA A 468 9.66 35.43 -6.83
C ALA A 468 11.12 35.28 -6.39
N PRO A 469 12.09 35.60 -7.27
CA PRO A 469 13.48 35.67 -6.85
C PRO A 469 13.65 36.76 -5.79
N VAL A 470 14.59 36.54 -4.87
CA VAL A 470 14.86 37.48 -3.77
C VAL A 470 16.36 37.56 -3.51
N ARG A 471 16.83 38.78 -3.22
CA ARG A 471 18.15 39.01 -2.64
C ARG A 471 18.02 39.15 -1.14
N LEU A 472 18.76 38.33 -0.41
CA LEU A 472 18.74 38.31 1.04
C LEU A 472 20.10 37.86 1.59
N GLU A 473 20.39 38.23 2.83
CA GLU A 473 21.56 37.71 3.55
C GLU A 473 21.26 36.28 4.02
N ALA A 474 22.12 35.33 3.63
CA ALA A 474 22.05 33.94 4.05
C ALA A 474 23.43 33.43 4.48
N GLU A 475 23.44 32.39 5.30
CA GLU A 475 24.63 31.61 5.59
C GLU A 475 24.60 30.32 4.75
N SER A 476 25.66 30.07 4.00
CA SER A 476 25.78 28.87 3.17
C SER A 476 26.94 28.00 3.61
N TYR A 477 26.81 26.70 3.41
CA TYR A 477 27.82 25.73 3.80
C TYR A 477 28.82 25.52 2.67
N ARG A 478 30.06 25.98 2.85
CA ARG A 478 31.17 25.57 2.00
C ARG A 478 31.76 24.28 2.55
N VAL A 479 31.77 23.23 1.74
CA VAL A 479 32.34 21.93 2.10
C VAL A 479 33.86 22.06 2.20
N THR A 480 34.43 21.80 3.37
CA THR A 480 35.89 21.71 3.57
C THR A 480 36.36 20.27 3.47
N SER A 481 35.54 19.32 3.90
CA SER A 481 35.82 17.88 3.80
C SER A 481 34.54 17.10 3.54
N VAL A 482 34.64 16.05 2.71
CA VAL A 482 33.60 15.05 2.55
C VAL A 482 34.24 13.67 2.53
N ARG A 483 33.79 12.78 3.42
CA ARG A 483 34.25 11.40 3.51
C ARG A 483 33.09 10.47 3.24
N ARG A 484 33.27 9.56 2.27
CA ARG A 484 32.30 8.50 1.96
C ARG A 484 32.71 7.22 2.65
N ALA A 485 31.75 6.50 3.23
CA ALA A 485 31.99 5.16 3.73
C ALA A 485 32.45 4.23 2.59
N SER A 486 33.35 3.29 2.89
CA SER A 486 33.90 2.34 1.90
C SER A 486 32.92 1.24 1.49
N ALA A 487 31.83 1.08 2.23
CA ALA A 487 30.76 0.14 1.96
C ALA A 487 29.42 0.78 2.30
N SER A 488 28.35 0.28 1.71
CA SER A 488 27.00 0.65 2.13
C SER A 488 26.69 0.08 3.51
N TYR A 489 26.15 0.89 4.40
CA TYR A 489 25.60 0.47 5.68
C TYR A 489 24.08 0.72 5.66
N GLU A 490 23.29 -0.26 6.10
CA GLU A 490 21.81 -0.18 6.04
C GLU A 490 21.31 0.32 4.66
N GLY A 491 21.97 -0.14 3.60
CA GLY A 491 21.68 0.08 2.17
C GLY A 491 21.76 1.51 1.63
N TYR A 492 22.64 2.34 2.18
CA TYR A 492 23.17 3.56 1.54
C TYR A 492 24.65 3.73 1.86
N VAL A 493 25.34 4.60 1.12
CA VAL A 493 26.71 5.01 1.42
C VAL A 493 26.66 6.27 2.26
N GLU A 494 26.97 6.15 3.55
CA GLU A 494 27.03 7.27 4.47
C GLU A 494 28.11 8.30 4.03
N ARG A 495 27.76 9.58 4.16
CA ARG A 495 28.67 10.71 3.90
C ARG A 495 28.84 11.52 5.17
N THR A 496 30.08 11.73 5.58
CA THR A 496 30.42 12.67 6.65
C THR A 496 30.93 13.96 6.04
N PHE A 497 30.33 15.09 6.41
CA PHE A 497 30.74 16.42 5.95
C PHE A 497 31.45 17.19 7.07
N GLU A 498 32.39 18.05 6.67
CA GLU A 498 32.82 19.22 7.44
C GLU A 498 32.56 20.45 6.58
N THR A 499 32.00 21.50 7.17
CA THR A 499 31.68 22.72 6.44
C THR A 499 32.09 23.99 7.19
N GLU A 500 32.41 25.02 6.43
CA GLU A 500 32.56 26.40 6.91
C GLU A 500 31.35 27.23 6.47
N LEU A 501 30.84 28.08 7.35
CA LEU A 501 29.74 28.99 7.04
C LEU A 501 30.27 30.24 6.36
N GLU A 502 29.68 30.58 5.23
CA GLU A 502 29.90 31.85 4.55
C GLU A 502 28.63 32.69 4.61
N THR A 503 28.72 33.86 5.26
CA THR A 503 27.65 34.86 5.28
C THR A 503 27.83 35.83 4.11
N GLY A 504 26.75 36.08 3.37
CA GLY A 504 26.75 37.11 2.34
C GLY A 504 25.36 37.31 1.75
N GLU A 505 25.21 38.37 0.95
CA GLU A 505 24.03 38.51 0.10
C GLU A 505 24.01 37.40 -0.95
N ARG A 506 22.85 36.75 -1.08
CA ARG A 506 22.58 35.77 -2.12
C ARG A 506 21.31 36.13 -2.86
N GLU A 507 21.40 35.95 -4.17
CA GLU A 507 20.23 35.95 -5.04
C GLU A 507 19.73 34.51 -5.13
N VAL A 508 18.51 34.28 -4.67
CA VAL A 508 17.85 32.97 -4.76
C VAL A 508 16.69 33.08 -5.75
N ALA A 509 16.49 32.04 -6.54
CA ALA A 509 15.49 32.01 -7.60
C ALA A 509 14.06 31.87 -7.04
N ALA A 510 13.06 32.16 -7.87
CA ALA A 510 11.71 31.65 -7.63
C ALA A 510 11.75 30.10 -7.69
N GLY A 511 10.84 29.44 -6.98
CA GLY A 511 10.81 27.97 -6.89
C GLY A 511 11.68 27.38 -5.78
N THR A 512 12.57 28.16 -5.15
CA THR A 512 13.34 27.72 -3.98
C THR A 512 12.39 27.36 -2.84
N TYR A 513 12.65 26.26 -2.13
CA TYR A 513 11.82 25.84 -1.00
C TYR A 513 12.30 26.52 0.28
N LEU A 514 11.35 27.07 1.05
CA LEU A 514 11.53 27.67 2.36
C LEU A 514 10.99 26.72 3.42
N VAL A 515 11.84 26.30 4.35
CA VAL A 515 11.47 25.47 5.51
C VAL A 515 11.63 26.34 6.75
N ARG A 516 10.52 26.76 7.33
CA ARG A 516 10.54 27.68 8.48
C ARG A 516 10.78 26.94 9.78
N MET A 517 11.49 27.57 10.71
CA MET A 517 11.79 27.00 12.02
C MET A 517 10.72 27.30 13.08
N ASP A 518 9.76 28.18 12.80
CA ASP A 518 8.61 28.49 13.68
C ASP A 518 7.51 27.43 13.60
N GLN A 519 7.94 26.17 13.70
CA GLN A 519 7.10 24.99 13.67
C GLN A 519 7.40 24.10 14.88
N PRO A 520 6.42 23.33 15.38
CA PRO A 520 6.62 22.38 16.48
C PRO A 520 7.67 21.29 16.19
N ASP A 521 8.05 21.13 14.91
CA ASP A 521 8.94 20.07 14.43
C ASP A 521 10.37 20.58 14.16
N ALA A 522 10.71 21.77 14.67
CA ALA A 522 12.00 22.44 14.51
C ALA A 522 13.23 21.58 14.84
N ARG A 523 13.14 20.63 15.78
CA ARG A 523 14.25 19.71 16.08
C ARG A 523 14.47 18.67 14.98
N VAL A 524 13.38 18.15 14.39
CA VAL A 524 13.46 17.24 13.24
C VAL A 524 14.02 17.97 12.02
N ILE A 525 13.58 19.22 11.79
CA ILE A 525 14.13 20.08 10.75
C ILE A 525 15.64 20.27 10.96
N GLY A 526 16.10 20.58 12.18
CA GLY A 526 17.52 20.72 12.49
C GLY A 526 18.35 19.48 12.13
N HIS A 527 17.89 18.28 12.52
CA HIS A 527 18.56 17.03 12.17
C HIS A 527 18.64 16.79 10.64
N LEU A 528 17.59 17.12 9.90
CA LEU A 528 17.54 16.90 8.45
C LEU A 528 18.34 17.96 7.65
N MET A 529 18.47 19.18 8.17
CA MET A 529 18.98 20.34 7.42
C MET A 529 20.44 20.71 7.70
N GLU A 530 21.04 20.24 8.80
CA GLU A 530 22.42 20.53 9.16
C GLU A 530 23.39 19.48 8.58
N PRO A 531 24.27 19.82 7.61
CA PRO A 531 25.02 18.83 6.82
C PRO A 531 25.94 17.89 7.62
N GLU A 532 26.43 18.33 8.77
CA GLU A 532 27.30 17.55 9.65
C GLU A 532 26.54 16.58 10.58
N ASP A 533 25.21 16.62 10.60
CA ASP A 533 24.42 15.58 11.27
C ASP A 533 24.50 14.29 10.45
N GLU A 534 24.75 13.17 11.14
CA GLU A 534 24.87 11.84 10.53
C GLU A 534 23.58 11.40 9.82
N ASN A 535 22.43 12.00 10.17
CA ASN A 535 21.11 11.71 9.60
C ASN A 535 20.54 12.86 8.74
N SER A 536 21.38 13.81 8.31
CA SER A 536 20.95 14.92 7.46
C SER A 536 20.64 14.49 6.03
N LEU A 537 19.86 15.29 5.32
CA LEU A 537 19.62 15.14 3.88
C LEU A 537 20.96 15.15 3.09
N ALA A 538 21.95 15.90 3.55
CA ALA A 538 23.29 15.88 2.97
C ALA A 538 24.01 14.54 3.22
N SER A 539 24.05 14.04 4.46
CA SER A 539 24.72 12.77 4.79
C SER A 539 24.09 11.57 4.06
N MET A 540 22.78 11.64 3.83
CA MET A 540 22.00 10.65 3.08
C MET A 540 22.18 10.77 1.55
N GLY A 541 22.74 11.88 1.05
CA GLY A 541 23.13 12.05 -0.35
C GLY A 541 22.12 12.78 -1.24
N TRP A 542 21.23 13.58 -0.68
CA TRP A 542 20.17 14.29 -1.41
C TRP A 542 20.68 15.54 -2.15
N PHE A 543 21.95 15.92 -1.96
CA PHE A 543 22.59 17.08 -2.60
C PHE A 543 23.80 16.68 -3.47
N ALA A 544 23.73 15.51 -4.12
CA ALA A 544 24.85 14.81 -4.78
C ALA A 544 25.72 15.66 -5.73
N THR A 545 25.14 16.64 -6.42
CA THR A 545 25.82 17.53 -7.37
C THR A 545 26.82 18.49 -6.70
N SER A 546 26.67 18.73 -5.39
CA SER A 546 27.44 19.71 -4.61
C SER A 546 28.39 19.07 -3.58
N GLU A 547 28.53 17.75 -3.56
CA GLU A 547 29.32 16.99 -2.57
C GLU A 547 30.82 16.90 -2.90
N ARG A 548 31.52 18.04 -2.96
CA ARG A 548 32.97 18.06 -3.15
C ARG A 548 33.62 19.16 -2.32
N THR A 549 34.84 18.93 -1.85
CA THR A 549 35.64 19.96 -1.19
C THR A 549 35.70 21.23 -2.04
N GLY A 550 35.41 22.37 -1.40
CA GLY A 550 35.34 23.69 -2.01
C GLY A 550 33.96 24.07 -2.57
N ALA A 551 33.03 23.12 -2.76
CA ALA A 551 31.67 23.42 -3.22
C ALA A 551 30.81 24.01 -2.10
N VAL A 552 29.75 24.71 -2.51
CA VAL A 552 28.70 25.20 -1.61
C VAL A 552 27.51 24.26 -1.73
N LEU A 553 26.96 23.78 -0.62
CA LEU A 553 25.77 22.92 -0.63
C LEU A 553 24.52 23.73 -0.99
N GLY A 554 23.58 23.09 -1.69
CA GLY A 554 22.29 23.68 -2.12
C GLY A 554 21.26 23.87 -1.00
N VAL A 555 21.75 24.08 0.22
CA VAL A 555 20.95 24.37 1.41
C VAL A 555 21.57 25.56 2.15
N HIS A 556 20.73 26.50 2.58
CA HIS A 556 21.17 27.77 3.18
C HIS A 556 20.37 28.11 4.43
N ARG A 557 21.02 28.75 5.40
CA ARG A 557 20.44 29.20 6.68
C ARG A 557 20.05 30.67 6.61
N LEU A 558 18.88 30.99 7.17
CA LEU A 558 18.33 32.35 7.17
C LEU A 558 18.43 33.00 8.55
N ARG A 559 18.89 34.26 8.56
CA ARG A 559 18.83 35.15 9.74
C ARG A 559 17.51 35.91 9.85
N ALA A 560 16.87 36.14 8.72
CA ALA A 560 15.55 36.73 8.61
C ALA A 560 14.79 36.04 7.47
N LEU A 561 13.47 35.93 7.61
CA LEU A 561 12.62 35.35 6.57
C LEU A 561 12.59 36.27 5.34
N PRO A 562 12.53 35.70 4.12
CA PRO A 562 12.44 36.48 2.90
C PRO A 562 11.15 37.30 2.86
N ARG A 563 11.23 38.55 2.37
CA ARG A 563 10.07 39.43 2.15
C ARG A 563 9.51 39.30 0.74
N VAL A 564 9.29 38.07 0.29
CA VAL A 564 8.59 37.78 -0.97
C VAL A 564 7.38 36.90 -0.71
N PRO A 565 6.36 36.93 -1.58
CA PRO A 565 5.27 35.99 -1.49
C PRO A 565 5.81 34.56 -1.52
N THR A 566 5.37 33.77 -0.56
CA THR A 566 5.62 32.33 -0.50
C THR A 566 4.30 31.60 -0.66
N GLU A 567 4.43 30.29 -0.82
CA GLU A 567 3.30 29.42 -0.99
C GLU A 567 3.56 28.13 -0.24
N LEU A 568 2.60 27.70 0.57
CA LEU A 568 2.65 26.40 1.21
C LEU A 568 2.48 25.26 0.18
N VAL A 569 3.52 24.44 -0.01
CA VAL A 569 3.54 23.26 -0.90
C VAL A 569 3.32 21.96 -0.13
N THR A 570 2.74 22.06 1.06
CA THR A 570 2.37 20.93 1.91
C THR A 570 0.94 21.13 2.40
N ARG A 571 0.11 20.09 2.37
CA ARG A 571 -1.28 20.16 2.78
C ARG A 571 -1.60 19.08 3.79
N VAL A 572 -2.45 19.40 4.75
CA VAL A 572 -3.00 18.44 5.70
C VAL A 572 -4.38 17.99 5.21
N ASP A 573 -4.62 16.68 5.12
CA ASP A 573 -5.92 16.12 4.73
C ASP A 573 -6.91 15.99 5.91
N GLY A 574 -8.11 15.45 5.64
CA GLY A 574 -9.15 15.24 6.66
C GLY A 574 -8.80 14.24 7.76
N GLU A 575 -7.76 13.44 7.55
CA GLU A 575 -7.19 12.50 8.53
C GLU A 575 -5.99 13.11 9.27
N GLY A 576 -5.62 14.37 9.04
CA GLY A 576 -4.48 15.00 9.69
C GLY A 576 -3.12 14.68 9.06
N ARG A 577 -3.10 14.01 7.90
CA ARG A 577 -1.87 13.58 7.22
C ARG A 577 -1.32 14.69 6.35
N THR A 578 -0.01 14.91 6.42
CA THR A 578 0.68 15.87 5.55
C THR A 578 1.02 15.22 4.21
N HIS A 579 0.63 15.88 3.15
CA HIS A 579 0.91 15.52 1.77
C HIS A 579 1.69 16.63 1.10
N TRP A 580 2.59 16.26 0.21
CA TRP A 580 3.22 17.21 -0.69
C TRP A 580 2.21 17.71 -1.72
N VAL A 581 2.30 18.99 -2.07
CA VAL A 581 1.51 19.62 -3.12
C VAL A 581 2.50 20.01 -4.21
N ASP A 582 2.58 19.20 -5.26
CA ASP A 582 3.34 19.56 -6.44
C ASP A 582 2.66 20.74 -7.12
N ARG A 583 3.42 21.82 -7.28
CA ARG A 583 2.86 23.09 -7.73
C ARG A 583 3.49 23.64 -8.99
N GLU A 584 4.28 22.83 -9.70
CA GLU A 584 4.25 22.90 -11.17
C GLU A 584 2.87 22.47 -11.70
N ASP A 585 2.07 21.78 -10.86
CA ASP A 585 0.69 21.34 -11.14
C ASP A 585 -0.43 22.20 -10.51
N GLN A 586 -0.16 23.37 -9.89
CA GLN A 586 -1.25 24.30 -9.52
C GLN A 586 -0.92 25.78 -9.74
N ALA A 587 -1.80 26.50 -10.42
CA ALA A 587 -1.91 27.95 -10.33
C ALA A 587 -2.18 28.40 -8.86
N PRO A 588 -1.95 29.66 -8.48
CA PRO A 588 -2.06 30.11 -7.09
C PRO A 588 -3.46 29.85 -6.50
N VAL A 589 -3.52 28.98 -5.48
CA VAL A 589 -4.66 28.93 -4.55
C VAL A 589 -4.57 30.16 -3.66
N ARG A 590 -5.30 31.20 -4.05
CA ARG A 590 -5.82 32.17 -3.10
C ARG A 590 -6.81 31.44 -2.21
N TRP A 591 -6.64 31.50 -0.90
CA TRP A 591 -7.79 31.44 -0.01
C TRP A 591 -8.58 32.74 -0.20
N SER A 592 -9.34 32.80 -1.30
CA SER A 592 -10.55 33.58 -1.35
C SER A 592 -11.70 32.58 -1.31
N SER A 593 -12.60 32.76 -0.35
CA SER A 593 -13.87 32.07 -0.24
C SER A 593 -14.86 32.44 -1.36
N ALA A 594 -14.38 32.51 -2.60
CA ALA A 594 -15.09 32.78 -3.85
C ALA A 594 -14.08 32.52 -4.99
N ALA A 595 -14.28 31.69 -6.01
CA ALA A 595 -15.50 31.18 -6.62
C ALA A 595 -15.28 29.74 -7.13
N LEU A 596 -16.19 28.83 -6.80
CA LEU A 596 -16.37 27.57 -7.54
C LEU A 596 -17.55 27.80 -8.50
N GLU A 597 -17.28 28.42 -9.64
CA GLU A 597 -18.25 28.49 -10.74
C GLU A 597 -17.55 28.07 -12.03
N GLY A 598 -17.81 26.84 -12.47
CA GLY A 598 -17.40 26.29 -13.77
C GLY A 598 -16.95 24.81 -13.73
N PRO A 599 -17.15 24.05 -14.82
CA PRO A 599 -16.71 22.66 -14.92
C PRO A 599 -15.18 22.53 -14.92
N LEU A 600 -14.65 21.46 -14.31
CA LEU A 600 -13.19 21.20 -14.25
C LEU A 600 -12.57 21.02 -15.64
N ARG A 601 -11.36 21.54 -15.91
CA ARG A 601 -10.64 21.30 -17.19
C ARG A 601 -9.37 20.49 -16.97
N SER A 602 -9.09 19.53 -17.86
CA SER A 602 -7.86 18.71 -17.86
C SER A 602 -6.62 19.56 -18.17
N TYR A 603 -5.43 19.05 -17.88
CA TYR A 603 -4.18 19.75 -18.23
C TYR A 603 -4.11 20.06 -19.73
N ALA A 604 -4.42 19.08 -20.59
CA ALA A 604 -4.48 19.29 -22.03
C ALA A 604 -5.41 20.45 -22.43
N GLU A 605 -6.64 20.48 -21.90
CA GLU A 605 -7.59 21.56 -22.20
C GLU A 605 -7.10 22.95 -21.74
N ARG A 606 -6.30 23.01 -20.67
CA ARG A 606 -5.74 24.27 -20.14
C ARG A 606 -4.49 24.72 -20.89
N ASN A 607 -3.72 23.79 -21.45
CA ASN A 607 -2.38 24.02 -21.98
C ASN A 607 -2.30 23.78 -23.49
N GLY A 608 -3.32 24.20 -24.24
CA GLY A 608 -3.28 24.13 -25.70
C GLY A 608 -3.12 22.71 -26.26
N TRP A 609 -3.70 21.73 -25.56
CA TRP A 609 -3.67 20.31 -25.91
C TRP A 609 -2.27 19.67 -25.89
N GLU A 610 -1.44 20.07 -24.92
CA GLU A 610 -0.28 19.27 -24.51
C GLU A 610 -0.70 17.98 -23.79
N LEU A 611 0.11 16.92 -23.87
CA LEU A 611 -0.20 15.63 -23.25
C LEU A 611 -0.22 15.77 -21.73
N THR A 612 -1.29 15.31 -21.06
CA THR A 612 -1.42 15.40 -19.61
C THR A 612 -0.42 14.47 -18.91
N PRO A 613 0.54 14.99 -18.11
CA PRO A 613 1.46 14.16 -17.32
C PRO A 613 0.71 13.32 -16.28
N HIS A 614 1.29 12.21 -15.84
CA HIS A 614 0.63 11.26 -14.95
C HIS A 614 0.10 11.90 -13.66
N GLU A 615 0.88 12.77 -13.01
CA GLU A 615 0.43 13.44 -11.78
C GLU A 615 -0.78 14.35 -12.00
N GLU A 616 -0.84 15.08 -13.13
CA GLU A 616 -2.00 15.90 -13.51
C GLU A 616 -3.27 15.05 -13.78
N VAL A 617 -3.10 13.81 -14.26
CA VAL A 617 -4.21 12.84 -14.34
C VAL A 617 -4.73 12.54 -12.94
N LEU A 618 -3.82 12.20 -12.01
CA LEU A 618 -4.21 11.86 -10.65
C LEU A 618 -4.90 13.04 -9.96
N ASP A 619 -4.37 14.25 -10.12
CA ASP A 619 -4.93 15.47 -9.53
C ASP A 619 -6.29 15.84 -10.10
N PHE A 620 -6.52 15.63 -11.39
CA PHE A 620 -7.84 15.78 -11.99
C PHE A 620 -8.87 14.87 -11.34
N TYR A 621 -8.58 13.58 -11.20
CA TYR A 621 -9.51 12.62 -10.58
C TYR A 621 -9.67 12.83 -9.07
N ARG A 622 -8.60 13.19 -8.35
CA ARG A 622 -8.68 13.59 -6.92
C ARG A 622 -9.58 14.81 -6.74
N THR A 623 -9.50 15.77 -7.67
CA THR A 623 -10.36 16.96 -7.65
C THR A 623 -11.82 16.61 -7.88
N LEU A 624 -12.13 15.74 -8.86
CA LEU A 624 -13.49 15.26 -9.08
C LEU A 624 -14.02 14.45 -7.88
N ALA A 625 -13.18 13.60 -7.27
CA ALA A 625 -13.52 12.84 -6.06
C ALA A 625 -13.91 13.76 -4.90
N ALA A 626 -13.17 14.86 -4.72
CA ALA A 626 -13.47 15.85 -3.69
C ALA A 626 -14.77 16.64 -3.95
N ARG A 627 -15.25 16.67 -5.19
CA ARG A 627 -16.45 17.40 -5.61
C ARG A 627 -17.71 16.55 -5.65
N SER A 628 -17.60 15.22 -5.61
CA SER A 628 -18.75 14.32 -5.73
C SER A 628 -18.68 13.13 -4.79
N PRO A 629 -19.75 12.88 -4.00
CA PRO A 629 -19.84 11.68 -3.16
C PRO A 629 -20.05 10.40 -3.98
N TRP A 630 -20.29 10.53 -5.29
CA TRP A 630 -20.54 9.41 -6.20
C TRP A 630 -19.25 8.87 -6.82
N LEU A 631 -18.10 9.49 -6.57
CA LEU A 631 -16.80 9.09 -7.10
C LEU A 631 -15.86 8.68 -5.97
N SER A 632 -15.18 7.54 -6.11
CA SER A 632 -14.02 7.17 -5.30
C SER A 632 -12.81 6.89 -6.17
N MET A 633 -11.62 7.14 -5.64
CA MET A 633 -10.35 6.81 -6.27
C MET A 633 -9.50 6.00 -5.28
N ARG A 634 -8.95 4.88 -5.74
CA ARG A 634 -8.14 3.96 -4.92
C ARG A 634 -6.94 3.47 -5.70
N GLU A 635 -5.78 3.45 -5.06
CA GLU A 635 -4.58 2.81 -5.64
C GLU A 635 -4.81 1.29 -5.74
N ILE A 636 -4.57 0.71 -6.91
CA ILE A 636 -4.74 -0.72 -7.21
C ILE A 636 -3.41 -1.45 -7.44
N GLY A 637 -2.29 -0.72 -7.43
CA GLY A 637 -0.97 -1.29 -7.63
C GLY A 637 0.03 -0.23 -8.00
N ARG A 638 1.28 -0.66 -8.21
CA ARG A 638 2.36 0.22 -8.65
C ARG A 638 3.08 -0.38 -9.84
N THR A 639 3.52 0.47 -10.75
CA THR A 639 4.33 0.08 -11.90
C THR A 639 5.71 -0.42 -11.49
N ARG A 640 6.49 -0.93 -12.45
CA ARG A 640 7.89 -1.33 -12.23
C ARG A 640 8.78 -0.20 -11.71
N GLN A 641 8.49 1.07 -12.06
CA GLN A 641 9.21 2.24 -11.51
C GLN A 641 8.53 2.84 -10.26
N GLY A 642 7.49 2.19 -9.73
CA GLY A 642 6.84 2.59 -8.48
C GLY A 642 5.77 3.67 -8.61
N ARG A 643 5.36 4.04 -9.84
CA ARG A 643 4.23 4.97 -10.07
C ARG A 643 2.90 4.31 -9.72
N PRO A 644 1.97 5.02 -9.07
CA PRO A 644 0.74 4.42 -8.59
C PRO A 644 -0.32 4.29 -9.69
N LEU A 645 -0.89 3.10 -9.84
CA LEU A 645 -2.06 2.85 -10.67
C LEU A 645 -3.32 3.03 -9.83
N HIS A 646 -4.33 3.71 -10.37
CA HIS A 646 -5.56 3.99 -9.65
C HIS A 646 -6.79 3.49 -10.40
N LEU A 647 -7.71 2.89 -9.65
CA LEU A 647 -9.08 2.65 -10.05
C LEU A 647 -9.95 3.82 -9.58
N VAL A 648 -10.71 4.38 -10.51
CA VAL A 648 -11.74 5.38 -10.26
C VAL A 648 -13.09 4.69 -10.41
N THR A 649 -13.94 4.79 -9.39
CA THR A 649 -15.28 4.18 -9.39
C THR A 649 -16.33 5.26 -9.27
N LEU A 650 -17.38 5.20 -10.11
CA LEU A 650 -18.52 6.13 -10.05
C LEU A 650 -19.87 5.40 -10.04
N ALA A 651 -20.78 5.80 -9.15
CA ALA A 651 -22.17 5.33 -9.14
C ALA A 651 -23.08 6.17 -8.23
N ARG A 652 -24.37 6.32 -8.58
CA ARG A 652 -25.39 7.01 -7.78
C ARG A 652 -26.67 6.16 -7.62
N PRO A 653 -27.16 5.86 -6.41
CA PRO A 653 -26.46 5.99 -5.14
C PRO A 653 -25.14 5.18 -5.16
N GLY A 654 -24.21 5.57 -4.28
CA GLY A 654 -22.85 5.01 -4.23
C GLY A 654 -22.85 3.48 -4.18
N ALA A 655 -22.16 2.87 -5.15
CA ALA A 655 -21.82 1.45 -5.20
C ALA A 655 -20.32 1.34 -5.51
N LEU A 656 -19.52 1.80 -4.54
CA LEU A 656 -18.10 2.09 -4.70
C LEU A 656 -17.20 0.91 -4.29
N THR A 657 -17.80 -0.25 -4.01
CA THR A 657 -17.11 -1.53 -3.76
C THR A 657 -17.65 -2.61 -4.70
N PRO A 658 -16.89 -3.69 -4.97
CA PRO A 658 -17.37 -4.80 -5.79
C PRO A 658 -18.68 -5.41 -5.28
N GLN A 659 -18.79 -5.58 -3.96
CA GLN A 659 -19.96 -6.15 -3.30
C GLN A 659 -21.19 -5.27 -3.51
N ASP A 660 -21.05 -3.95 -3.33
CA ASP A 660 -22.15 -3.01 -3.52
C ASP A 660 -22.57 -2.92 -5.01
N ALA A 661 -21.60 -2.94 -5.93
CA ALA A 661 -21.87 -2.93 -7.36
C ALA A 661 -22.67 -4.15 -7.79
N HIS A 662 -22.27 -5.36 -7.37
CA HIS A 662 -23.03 -6.59 -7.62
C HIS A 662 -24.40 -6.57 -6.96
N ALA A 663 -24.51 -6.08 -5.73
CA ALA A 663 -25.78 -5.98 -5.01
C ALA A 663 -26.74 -4.97 -5.65
N SER A 664 -26.22 -3.93 -6.29
CA SER A 664 -27.05 -2.92 -6.96
C SER A 664 -27.81 -3.46 -8.18
N GLY A 665 -27.33 -4.57 -8.76
CA GLY A 665 -27.93 -5.18 -9.95
C GLY A 665 -27.69 -4.40 -11.25
N ARG A 666 -27.08 -3.22 -11.20
CA ARG A 666 -26.78 -2.37 -12.35
C ARG A 666 -25.64 -2.93 -13.21
N PRO A 667 -25.64 -2.68 -14.53
CA PRO A 667 -24.50 -2.96 -15.38
C PRO A 667 -23.24 -2.23 -14.91
N ILE A 668 -22.11 -2.93 -14.97
CA ILE A 668 -20.80 -2.41 -14.61
C ILE A 668 -19.99 -2.21 -15.90
N LEU A 669 -19.59 -0.97 -16.19
CA LEU A 669 -18.72 -0.62 -17.32
C LEU A 669 -17.30 -0.37 -16.83
N PHE A 670 -16.34 -1.15 -17.34
CA PHE A 670 -14.91 -0.90 -17.14
C PHE A 670 -14.28 -0.27 -18.39
N ILE A 671 -13.53 0.83 -18.22
CA ILE A 671 -12.72 1.43 -19.27
C ILE A 671 -11.28 1.55 -18.80
N GLY A 672 -10.38 0.85 -19.50
CA GLY A 672 -8.94 0.95 -19.34
C GLY A 672 -8.33 1.77 -20.46
N ALA A 673 -7.47 2.73 -20.13
CA ALA A 673 -6.82 3.58 -21.13
C ALA A 673 -5.29 3.58 -21.00
N GLN A 674 -4.63 3.85 -22.12
CA GLN A 674 -3.19 4.06 -22.23
C GLN A 674 -2.36 2.88 -21.67
N VAL A 675 -2.73 1.65 -22.04
CA VAL A 675 -1.90 0.45 -21.79
C VAL A 675 -0.61 0.46 -22.63
N HIS A 676 -0.65 1.12 -23.78
CA HIS A 676 0.54 1.61 -24.47
C HIS A 676 0.76 3.08 -24.08
N GLY A 677 1.98 3.42 -23.63
CA GLY A 677 2.29 4.76 -23.15
C GLY A 677 2.23 5.85 -24.22
N ASP A 678 2.39 5.49 -25.48
CA ASP A 678 2.34 6.39 -26.64
C ASP A 678 0.94 6.58 -27.26
N GLU A 679 -0.12 6.20 -26.52
CA GLU A 679 -1.52 6.28 -26.97
C GLU A 679 -2.40 7.09 -25.98
N PRO A 680 -2.14 8.40 -25.82
CA PRO A 680 -2.76 9.23 -24.78
C PRO A 680 -4.24 9.60 -25.00
N ALA A 681 -4.81 9.53 -26.20
CA ALA A 681 -6.15 10.09 -26.45
C ALA A 681 -7.27 9.43 -25.63
N GLY A 682 -7.19 8.12 -25.40
CA GLY A 682 -8.16 7.41 -24.55
C GLY A 682 -8.18 7.93 -23.11
N LYS A 683 -7.01 8.27 -22.56
CA LYS A 683 -6.89 8.86 -21.22
C LYS A 683 -7.52 10.25 -21.16
N GLU A 684 -7.18 11.12 -22.11
CA GLU A 684 -7.70 12.49 -22.15
C GLU A 684 -9.23 12.50 -22.28
N ALA A 685 -9.76 11.59 -23.11
CA ALA A 685 -11.20 11.43 -23.29
C ALA A 685 -11.88 10.93 -22.02
N LEU A 686 -11.26 9.97 -21.33
CA LEU A 686 -11.80 9.41 -20.10
C LEU A 686 -11.89 10.47 -18.98
N MET A 687 -10.93 11.41 -18.93
CA MET A 687 -11.01 12.56 -18.03
C MET A 687 -12.21 13.46 -18.34
N GLN A 688 -12.42 13.82 -19.61
CA GLN A 688 -13.58 14.62 -20.02
C GLN A 688 -14.90 13.88 -19.74
N PHE A 689 -14.96 12.61 -20.07
CA PHE A 689 -16.12 11.75 -19.83
C PHE A 689 -16.47 11.64 -18.34
N THR A 690 -15.46 11.44 -17.49
CA THR A 690 -15.65 11.38 -16.03
C THR A 690 -16.17 12.69 -15.48
N ARG A 691 -15.60 13.83 -15.92
CA ARG A 691 -16.12 15.14 -15.52
C ARG A 691 -17.60 15.29 -15.89
N ASP A 692 -17.97 14.91 -17.11
CA ASP A 692 -19.33 15.10 -17.59
C ASP A 692 -20.33 14.14 -16.91
N LEU A 693 -19.86 12.99 -16.42
CA LEU A 693 -20.59 12.11 -15.50
C LEU A 693 -20.75 12.70 -14.08
N VAL A 694 -19.86 13.59 -13.65
CA VAL A 694 -19.86 14.12 -12.26
C VAL A 694 -20.53 15.50 -12.16
N GLU A 695 -20.23 16.38 -13.11
CA GLU A 695 -20.61 17.80 -13.10
C GLU A 695 -21.42 18.20 -14.34
N GLY A 696 -21.61 17.28 -15.29
CA GLY A 696 -22.12 17.57 -16.63
C GLY A 696 -23.42 16.84 -16.98
N PRO A 697 -23.78 16.83 -18.28
CA PRO A 697 -25.06 16.31 -18.74
C PRO A 697 -25.18 14.78 -18.65
N LEU A 698 -24.09 14.07 -18.31
CA LEU A 698 -24.06 12.62 -18.21
C LEU A 698 -24.31 12.13 -16.78
N GLU A 699 -24.42 13.02 -15.79
CA GLU A 699 -24.70 12.66 -14.39
C GLU A 699 -25.88 11.68 -14.21
N PRO A 700 -27.00 11.77 -14.95
CA PRO A 700 -28.09 10.80 -14.85
C PRO A 700 -27.68 9.34 -15.18
N LEU A 701 -26.61 9.13 -15.95
CA LEU A 701 -26.15 7.77 -16.27
C LEU A 701 -25.61 7.04 -15.03
N LEU A 702 -25.17 7.77 -13.99
CA LEU A 702 -24.72 7.18 -12.73
C LEU A 702 -25.84 6.44 -11.99
N ASP A 703 -27.11 6.72 -12.30
CA ASP A 703 -28.26 6.02 -11.72
C ASP A 703 -28.40 4.60 -12.28
N GLU A 704 -28.04 4.41 -13.55
CA GLU A 704 -28.27 3.17 -14.29
C GLU A 704 -27.02 2.30 -14.44
N VAL A 705 -25.83 2.90 -14.43
CA VAL A 705 -24.55 2.22 -14.70
C VAL A 705 -23.53 2.49 -13.60
N VAL A 706 -22.79 1.45 -13.19
CA VAL A 706 -21.60 1.57 -12.34
C VAL A 706 -20.38 1.67 -13.24
N PHE A 707 -19.57 2.71 -13.06
CA PHE A 707 -18.39 2.97 -13.89
C PHE A 707 -17.10 2.64 -13.14
N LEU A 708 -16.17 1.98 -13.82
CA LEU A 708 -14.84 1.62 -13.36
C LEU A 708 -13.82 2.12 -14.38
N PHE A 709 -12.94 3.03 -13.98
CA PHE A 709 -11.94 3.60 -14.89
C PHE A 709 -10.54 3.38 -14.36
N VAL A 710 -9.64 2.93 -15.24
CA VAL A 710 -8.19 3.03 -15.03
C VAL A 710 -7.64 3.94 -16.13
N PRO A 711 -7.47 5.24 -15.85
CA PRO A 711 -7.17 6.24 -16.86
C PRO A 711 -5.80 6.08 -17.52
N GLN A 712 -4.86 5.44 -16.83
CA GLN A 712 -3.51 5.25 -17.34
C GLN A 712 -2.94 3.95 -16.79
N MET A 713 -2.95 2.91 -17.63
CA MET A 713 -2.46 1.57 -17.29
C MET A 713 -0.93 1.45 -17.37
N ASN A 714 -0.28 2.30 -18.17
CA ASN A 714 1.17 2.30 -18.37
C ASN A 714 1.80 3.69 -18.16
N PRO A 715 1.78 4.23 -16.92
CA PRO A 715 2.35 5.53 -16.69
C PRO A 715 3.88 5.57 -16.86
N ASP A 716 4.59 4.47 -16.61
CA ASP A 716 6.04 4.40 -16.88
C ASP A 716 6.36 4.58 -18.37
N GLY A 717 5.61 3.89 -19.24
CA GLY A 717 5.74 4.05 -20.69
C GLY A 717 5.35 5.44 -21.14
N ALA A 718 4.27 6.02 -20.60
CA ALA A 718 3.78 7.34 -20.98
C ALA A 718 4.76 8.48 -20.62
N GLU A 719 5.42 8.38 -19.46
CA GLU A 719 6.39 9.38 -18.98
C GLU A 719 7.78 9.24 -19.66
N THR A 720 7.93 8.32 -20.62
CA THR A 720 9.21 8.08 -21.27
C THR A 720 9.31 8.76 -22.63
N GLY A 721 10.28 9.65 -22.76
CA GLY A 721 10.53 10.36 -24.02
C GLY A 721 9.45 11.42 -24.31
N PRO A 722 9.51 12.04 -25.50
CA PRO A 722 8.66 13.20 -25.82
C PRO A 722 7.17 12.89 -26.03
N TRP A 723 6.79 11.63 -26.23
CA TRP A 723 5.40 11.22 -26.49
C TRP A 723 5.12 9.77 -26.05
N GLY A 724 5.89 9.24 -25.10
CA GLY A 724 5.71 7.90 -24.54
C GLY A 724 6.35 6.76 -25.34
N LEU A 725 6.34 5.57 -24.74
CA LEU A 725 6.70 4.29 -25.34
C LEU A 725 5.48 3.37 -25.46
N ARG A 726 5.42 2.59 -26.53
CA ARG A 726 4.41 1.52 -26.67
C ARG A 726 4.52 0.46 -25.56
N SER A 727 5.74 0.09 -25.19
CA SER A 727 6.01 -0.83 -24.07
C SER A 727 6.06 -0.08 -22.74
N ASN A 728 6.13 -0.81 -21.62
CA ASN A 728 6.68 -0.22 -20.40
C ASN A 728 8.19 0.04 -20.56
N THR A 729 8.83 0.66 -19.56
CA THR A 729 10.28 0.97 -19.60
C THR A 729 11.18 -0.25 -19.57
N ALA A 730 10.64 -1.43 -19.25
CA ALA A 730 11.37 -2.70 -19.30
C ALA A 730 11.24 -3.41 -20.66
N GLY A 731 10.56 -2.80 -21.63
CA GLY A 731 10.41 -3.33 -22.99
C GLY A 731 9.27 -4.32 -23.17
N PHE A 732 8.41 -4.52 -22.17
CA PHE A 732 7.25 -5.41 -22.27
C PHE A 732 6.04 -4.68 -22.85
N ASN A 733 5.36 -5.31 -23.79
CA ASN A 733 4.03 -4.90 -24.20
C ASN A 733 3.00 -5.42 -23.18
N LEU A 734 2.47 -4.52 -22.35
CA LEU A 734 1.48 -4.86 -21.32
C LEU A 734 0.20 -5.47 -21.93
N ASN A 735 -0.19 -5.06 -23.14
CA ASN A 735 -1.33 -5.65 -23.85
C ASN A 735 -1.01 -7.01 -24.52
N ARG A 736 0.06 -7.69 -24.08
CA ARG A 736 0.38 -9.10 -24.38
C ARG A 736 0.53 -9.95 -23.11
N ASP A 737 0.38 -9.35 -21.94
CA ASP A 737 0.75 -9.93 -20.65
C ASP A 737 -0.44 -10.52 -19.88
N TYR A 738 -1.70 -10.26 -20.25
CA TYR A 738 -2.88 -10.63 -19.45
C TYR A 738 -3.07 -12.13 -19.16
N LEU A 739 -2.42 -13.02 -19.93
CA LEU A 739 -2.43 -14.48 -19.69
C LEU A 739 -1.24 -14.97 -18.85
N ARG A 740 -0.18 -14.18 -18.73
CA ARG A 740 1.03 -14.50 -17.95
C ARG A 740 1.08 -13.73 -16.63
N LEU A 741 0.67 -12.47 -16.65
CA LEU A 741 0.67 -11.52 -15.55
C LEU A 741 2.06 -11.38 -14.93
N ASP A 742 3.09 -11.28 -15.77
CA ASP A 742 4.47 -11.08 -15.34
C ASP A 742 4.75 -9.63 -14.93
N ASN A 743 3.90 -8.69 -15.38
CA ASN A 743 4.05 -7.28 -15.09
C ASN A 743 3.04 -6.83 -14.01
N PRO A 744 3.49 -6.04 -13.02
CA PRO A 744 2.63 -5.61 -11.92
C PRO A 744 1.44 -4.77 -12.40
N GLU A 745 1.58 -4.08 -13.54
CA GLU A 745 0.52 -3.28 -14.13
C GLU A 745 -0.67 -4.14 -14.57
N SER A 746 -0.44 -5.15 -15.42
CA SER A 746 -1.50 -6.07 -15.88
C SER A 746 -2.08 -6.89 -14.73
N ARG A 747 -1.23 -7.31 -13.78
CA ARG A 747 -1.66 -8.05 -12.58
C ARG A 747 -2.62 -7.24 -11.73
N ALA A 748 -2.32 -5.97 -11.47
CA ALA A 748 -3.20 -5.06 -10.74
C ALA A 748 -4.59 -4.95 -11.41
N ILE A 749 -4.65 -4.81 -12.74
CA ILE A 749 -5.93 -4.78 -13.47
C ILE A 749 -6.72 -6.08 -13.27
N VAL A 750 -6.07 -7.24 -13.33
CA VAL A 750 -6.75 -8.52 -13.14
C VAL A 750 -7.21 -8.70 -11.70
N GLU A 751 -6.31 -8.57 -10.72
CA GLU A 751 -6.56 -8.89 -9.31
C GLU A 751 -7.47 -7.87 -8.63
N GLU A 752 -7.37 -6.58 -8.97
CA GLU A 752 -8.12 -5.51 -8.29
C GLU A 752 -9.35 -5.02 -9.06
N VAL A 753 -9.44 -5.31 -10.36
CA VAL A 753 -10.54 -4.85 -11.21
C VAL A 753 -11.34 -6.03 -11.79
N LEU A 754 -10.76 -6.80 -12.71
CA LEU A 754 -11.52 -7.77 -13.50
C LEU A 754 -12.03 -8.97 -12.67
N VAL A 755 -11.26 -9.45 -11.70
CA VAL A 755 -11.64 -10.56 -10.82
C VAL A 755 -12.69 -10.14 -9.79
N PRO A 756 -12.49 -9.10 -8.97
CA PRO A 756 -13.44 -8.75 -7.92
C PRO A 756 -14.69 -8.07 -8.47
N TRP A 757 -14.57 -7.15 -9.44
CA TRP A 757 -15.72 -6.40 -9.96
C TRP A 757 -16.49 -7.11 -11.05
N ARG A 758 -15.86 -8.03 -11.80
CA ARG A 758 -16.49 -8.77 -12.92
C ARG A 758 -17.37 -7.86 -13.79
N PRO A 759 -16.78 -6.84 -14.44
CA PRO A 759 -17.54 -5.86 -15.21
C PRO A 759 -18.37 -6.56 -16.30
N ASP A 760 -19.54 -6.00 -16.62
CA ASP A 760 -20.40 -6.52 -17.68
C ASP A 760 -19.84 -6.19 -19.06
N VAL A 761 -19.33 -4.95 -19.22
CA VAL A 761 -18.70 -4.45 -20.44
C VAL A 761 -17.30 -3.93 -20.12
N VAL A 762 -16.32 -4.33 -20.93
CA VAL A 762 -14.91 -3.90 -20.85
C VAL A 762 -14.55 -3.10 -22.09
N VAL A 763 -13.90 -1.96 -21.92
CA VAL A 763 -13.32 -1.17 -23.02
C VAL A 763 -11.81 -1.12 -22.84
N ASP A 764 -11.11 -1.54 -23.90
CA ASP A 764 -9.67 -1.37 -24.06
C ASP A 764 -9.43 -0.16 -24.96
N ALA A 765 -9.11 1.00 -24.37
CA ALA A 765 -8.99 2.27 -25.08
C ALA A 765 -7.57 2.52 -25.58
N HIS A 766 -7.44 2.44 -26.90
CA HIS A 766 -6.20 2.42 -27.68
C HIS A 766 -6.16 3.49 -28.77
N GLU A 767 -4.97 3.63 -29.37
CA GLU A 767 -4.79 4.41 -30.59
C GLU A 767 -3.96 3.68 -31.64
N LEU A 768 -4.29 3.92 -32.91
CA LEU A 768 -3.76 3.17 -34.02
C LEU A 768 -2.85 4.03 -34.89
N GLY A 769 -1.61 3.59 -35.11
CA GLY A 769 -0.64 4.34 -35.92
C GLY A 769 -1.00 4.43 -37.41
N GLY A 770 -0.58 5.56 -38.01
CA GLY A 770 -0.92 6.16 -39.32
C GLY A 770 -0.83 5.30 -40.61
N PRO A 771 -0.54 5.93 -41.77
CA PRO A 771 -0.89 5.38 -43.08
C PRO A 771 -0.28 3.98 -43.31
N PRO A 772 -0.98 3.06 -44.00
CA PRO A 772 -2.04 3.28 -45.00
C PRO A 772 -3.48 3.37 -44.48
N ARG A 773 -3.69 3.48 -43.15
CA ARG A 773 -5.01 3.61 -42.53
C ARG A 773 -5.62 5.00 -42.78
N VAL A 774 -6.94 5.04 -43.02
CA VAL A 774 -7.64 6.26 -43.46
C VAL A 774 -8.92 6.59 -42.69
N TYR A 775 -9.41 5.68 -41.83
CA TYR A 775 -10.63 5.91 -41.04
C TYR A 775 -10.28 6.56 -39.70
N ASP A 776 -11.18 7.38 -39.17
CA ASP A 776 -10.93 8.16 -37.95
C ASP A 776 -10.91 7.30 -36.69
N PHE A 777 -11.74 6.25 -36.67
CA PHE A 777 -11.91 5.37 -35.52
C PHE A 777 -12.14 3.92 -35.93
N TYR A 778 -11.61 3.00 -35.14
CA TYR A 778 -11.78 1.57 -35.34
C TYR A 778 -12.33 0.93 -34.07
N THR A 779 -13.23 -0.04 -34.23
CA THR A 779 -13.70 -0.86 -33.10
C THR A 779 -13.53 -2.34 -33.38
N TRP A 780 -13.31 -3.12 -32.33
CA TRP A 780 -13.34 -4.59 -32.44
C TRP A 780 -13.80 -5.27 -31.17
N HIS A 781 -14.58 -6.32 -31.33
CA HIS A 781 -14.87 -7.27 -30.28
C HIS A 781 -14.38 -8.66 -30.72
N PRO A 782 -13.75 -9.44 -29.83
CA PRO A 782 -13.19 -10.73 -30.18
C PRO A 782 -14.32 -11.74 -30.37
N THR A 783 -14.11 -12.66 -31.31
CA THR A 783 -15.01 -13.77 -31.60
C THR A 783 -14.47 -15.04 -30.96
N ASN A 784 -14.32 -15.03 -29.63
CA ASN A 784 -13.82 -16.19 -28.89
C ASN A 784 -14.82 -17.37 -29.03
N PRO A 785 -14.46 -18.45 -29.75
CA PRO A 785 -15.37 -19.57 -29.99
C PRO A 785 -15.68 -20.38 -28.73
N HIS A 786 -14.91 -20.17 -27.65
CA HIS A 786 -15.10 -20.84 -26.37
C HIS A 786 -16.02 -20.07 -25.42
N GLY A 787 -16.18 -18.77 -25.65
CA GLY A 787 -16.96 -17.87 -24.82
C GLY A 787 -18.47 -18.04 -25.02
N PRO A 788 -19.26 -17.38 -24.16
CA PRO A 788 -20.71 -17.36 -24.27
C PRO A 788 -21.17 -16.50 -25.46
N THR A 789 -22.31 -16.90 -26.05
CA THR A 789 -22.85 -16.26 -27.27
C THR A 789 -23.52 -14.92 -26.97
N ARG A 790 -24.23 -14.81 -25.84
CA ARG A 790 -25.05 -13.64 -25.50
C ARG A 790 -24.25 -12.35 -25.26
N PRO A 791 -23.15 -12.35 -24.48
CA PRO A 791 -22.31 -11.15 -24.33
C PRO A 791 -21.68 -10.68 -25.65
N MET A 792 -21.29 -11.63 -26.51
CA MET A 792 -20.70 -11.33 -27.82
C MET A 792 -21.73 -10.69 -28.77
N THR A 793 -22.92 -11.26 -28.88
CA THR A 793 -24.01 -10.73 -29.72
C THR A 793 -24.52 -9.39 -29.21
N LEU A 794 -24.63 -9.19 -27.89
CA LEU A 794 -24.91 -7.86 -27.32
C LEU A 794 -23.90 -6.82 -27.83
N THR A 795 -22.62 -7.18 -27.82
CA THR A 795 -21.55 -6.26 -28.24
C THR A 795 -21.62 -5.93 -29.73
N GLY A 796 -21.68 -6.95 -30.58
CA GLY A 796 -21.66 -6.80 -32.03
C GLY A 796 -22.95 -6.25 -32.64
N ASP A 797 -24.11 -6.65 -32.11
CA ASP A 797 -25.41 -6.34 -32.71
C ASP A 797 -26.05 -5.07 -32.13
N ARG A 798 -25.54 -4.57 -31.00
CA ARG A 798 -26.16 -3.45 -30.26
C ARG A 798 -25.15 -2.38 -29.80
N LEU A 799 -24.15 -2.76 -29.00
CA LEU A 799 -23.23 -1.77 -28.41
C LEU A 799 -22.35 -1.09 -29.46
N ILE A 800 -21.68 -1.84 -30.34
CA ILE A 800 -20.84 -1.28 -31.40
C ILE A 800 -21.65 -0.43 -32.38
N PRO A 801 -22.80 -0.89 -32.92
CA PRO A 801 -23.64 -0.06 -33.78
C PRO A 801 -23.98 1.31 -33.20
N SER A 802 -24.32 1.39 -31.89
CA SER A 802 -24.58 2.69 -31.24
C SER A 802 -23.37 3.64 -31.24
N ILE A 803 -22.15 3.09 -31.13
CA ILE A 803 -20.91 3.85 -31.21
C ILE A 803 -20.66 4.32 -32.65
N VAL A 804 -20.88 3.45 -33.64
CA VAL A 804 -20.74 3.79 -35.07
C VAL A 804 -21.69 4.92 -35.45
N ASP A 805 -22.97 4.79 -35.10
CA ASP A 805 -23.98 5.82 -35.37
C ASP A 805 -23.56 7.17 -34.77
N ALA A 806 -23.10 7.18 -33.51
CA ALA A 806 -22.65 8.40 -32.85
C ALA A 806 -21.39 9.02 -33.48
N LEU A 807 -20.45 8.20 -33.95
CA LEU A 807 -19.26 8.66 -34.65
C LEU A 807 -19.62 9.30 -36.00
N GLU A 808 -20.47 8.62 -36.80
CA GLU A 808 -20.92 9.11 -38.11
C GLU A 808 -21.75 10.40 -37.98
N GLU A 809 -22.63 10.49 -36.97
CA GLU A 809 -23.39 11.71 -36.65
C GLU A 809 -22.50 12.89 -36.27
N ASN A 810 -21.31 12.61 -35.69
CA ASN A 810 -20.30 13.61 -35.37
C ASN A 810 -19.31 13.86 -36.53
N GLY A 811 -19.50 13.20 -37.68
CA GLY A 811 -18.67 13.37 -38.87
C GLY A 811 -17.36 12.60 -38.85
N PHE A 812 -17.22 11.60 -37.99
CA PHE A 812 -16.05 10.72 -37.93
C PHE A 812 -16.30 9.42 -38.70
N SER A 813 -15.36 9.04 -39.56
CA SER A 813 -15.41 7.78 -40.29
C SER A 813 -15.04 6.60 -39.38
N HIS A 814 -15.72 5.47 -39.57
CA HIS A 814 -15.51 4.26 -38.78
C HIS A 814 -15.31 3.03 -39.67
N ILE A 815 -14.49 2.08 -39.18
CA ILE A 815 -14.52 0.72 -39.68
C ILE A 815 -14.12 -0.30 -38.59
N ILE A 816 -14.40 -1.58 -38.81
CA ILE A 816 -13.90 -2.65 -37.94
C ILE A 816 -12.36 -2.66 -37.91
N TYR A 817 -11.78 -2.81 -36.72
CA TYR A 817 -10.33 -2.92 -36.55
C TYR A 817 -9.81 -4.18 -37.27
N HIS A 818 -8.63 -4.04 -37.88
CA HIS A 818 -7.94 -5.09 -38.59
C HIS A 818 -6.43 -4.89 -38.50
N THR A 819 -5.67 -5.98 -38.60
CA THR A 819 -4.21 -5.97 -38.52
C THR A 819 -3.58 -5.21 -39.68
N PRO A 820 -2.44 -4.53 -39.48
CA PRO A 820 -1.82 -3.67 -40.49
C PRO A 820 -1.12 -4.45 -41.62
N GLY A 821 -0.96 -5.77 -41.48
CA GLY A 821 -0.19 -6.60 -42.41
C GLY A 821 -0.79 -6.58 -43.82
N GLY A 822 0.00 -6.16 -44.80
CA GLY A 822 -0.39 -6.18 -46.22
C GLY A 822 -1.16 -4.95 -46.71
N LEU A 823 -1.55 -4.02 -45.82
CA LEU A 823 -2.36 -2.85 -46.22
C LEU A 823 -1.67 -1.95 -47.26
N THR A 824 -0.34 -1.85 -47.25
CA THR A 824 0.43 -1.07 -48.23
C THR A 824 0.27 -1.57 -49.67
N ARG A 825 -0.04 -2.87 -49.85
CA ARG A 825 -0.25 -3.49 -51.17
C ARG A 825 -1.73 -3.73 -51.49
N LEU A 826 -2.63 -3.44 -50.54
CA LEU A 826 -4.06 -3.75 -50.68
C LEU A 826 -4.71 -3.01 -51.86
N ALA A 827 -4.22 -1.80 -52.18
CA ALA A 827 -4.65 -1.04 -53.35
C ALA A 827 -4.37 -1.77 -54.68
N GLN A 828 -3.29 -2.55 -54.76
CA GLN A 828 -2.89 -3.29 -55.98
C GLN A 828 -3.33 -4.75 -55.97
N GLU A 829 -3.44 -5.35 -54.78
CA GLU A 829 -3.77 -6.77 -54.55
C GLU A 829 -4.97 -6.89 -53.60
N PRO A 830 -6.17 -6.40 -53.99
CA PRO A 830 -7.34 -6.36 -53.10
C PRO A 830 -7.80 -7.76 -52.65
N GLU A 831 -7.46 -8.81 -53.39
CA GLU A 831 -7.72 -10.21 -53.03
C GLU A 831 -7.00 -10.68 -51.76
N THR A 832 -5.95 -9.97 -51.33
CA THR A 832 -5.25 -10.26 -50.07
C THR A 832 -6.14 -9.99 -48.85
N GLY A 833 -7.08 -9.05 -48.98
CA GLY A 833 -8.09 -8.73 -47.97
C GLY A 833 -7.55 -8.06 -46.71
N ILE A 834 -8.44 -7.86 -45.74
CA ILE A 834 -8.13 -7.34 -44.41
C ILE A 834 -8.45 -8.37 -43.34
N ALA A 835 -7.56 -8.53 -42.37
CA ALA A 835 -7.67 -9.56 -41.34
C ALA A 835 -7.90 -8.97 -39.96
N VAL A 836 -8.99 -9.39 -39.33
CA VAL A 836 -9.33 -9.05 -37.94
C VAL A 836 -8.72 -10.13 -37.04
N PRO A 837 -8.10 -9.78 -35.91
CA PRO A 837 -7.76 -10.80 -34.93
C PRO A 837 -9.04 -11.52 -34.50
N VAL A 838 -9.13 -12.83 -34.74
CA VAL A 838 -10.28 -13.62 -34.29
C VAL A 838 -10.16 -13.89 -32.79
N TYR A 839 -8.92 -13.96 -32.30
CA TYR A 839 -8.58 -14.41 -30.96
C TYR A 839 -7.14 -14.02 -30.59
N GLY A 840 -6.84 -13.81 -29.30
CA GLY A 840 -5.50 -13.43 -28.84
C GLY A 840 -5.30 -13.40 -27.32
N ARG A 841 -4.45 -12.46 -26.89
CA ARG A 841 -3.92 -12.32 -25.51
C ARG A 841 -3.94 -10.88 -24.98
N THR A 842 -4.70 -10.03 -25.67
CA THR A 842 -4.94 -8.65 -25.26
C THR A 842 -5.88 -8.59 -24.06
N LEU A 843 -6.02 -7.44 -23.41
CA LEU A 843 -7.07 -7.19 -22.42
C LEU A 843 -8.44 -7.56 -22.99
N ASN A 844 -8.69 -7.15 -24.23
CA ASN A 844 -9.92 -7.45 -24.96
C ASN A 844 -10.17 -8.97 -25.07
N ASP A 845 -9.19 -9.73 -25.56
CA ASP A 845 -9.32 -11.21 -25.68
C ASP A 845 -9.43 -11.90 -24.32
N TYR A 846 -8.67 -11.42 -23.34
CA TYR A 846 -8.66 -11.94 -21.98
C TYR A 846 -10.03 -11.78 -21.33
N ALA A 847 -10.61 -10.57 -21.39
CA ALA A 847 -11.93 -10.27 -20.86
C ALA A 847 -13.02 -11.12 -21.52
N ALA A 848 -13.00 -11.26 -22.86
CA ALA A 848 -13.92 -12.16 -23.55
C ALA A 848 -13.78 -13.62 -23.13
N SER A 849 -12.56 -14.09 -22.87
CA SER A 849 -12.29 -15.44 -22.37
C SER A 849 -12.78 -15.67 -20.94
N ARG A 850 -13.10 -14.60 -20.21
CA ARG A 850 -13.82 -14.66 -18.92
C ARG A 850 -15.34 -14.63 -19.07
N GLY A 851 -15.84 -14.54 -20.30
CA GLY A 851 -17.26 -14.45 -20.62
C GLY A 851 -17.84 -13.04 -20.55
N LEU A 852 -17.01 -12.00 -20.63
CA LEU A 852 -17.44 -10.60 -20.56
C LEU A 852 -17.72 -10.03 -21.97
N SER A 853 -18.57 -9.01 -22.07
CA SER A 853 -18.69 -8.18 -23.27
C SER A 853 -17.48 -7.25 -23.33
N THR A 854 -16.87 -7.06 -24.50
CA THR A 854 -15.61 -6.32 -24.59
C THR A 854 -15.42 -5.64 -25.94
N ILE A 855 -14.87 -4.42 -25.91
CA ILE A 855 -14.70 -3.57 -27.09
C ILE A 855 -13.31 -2.93 -27.06
N LEU A 856 -12.57 -3.06 -28.14
CA LEU A 856 -11.36 -2.30 -28.42
C LEU A 856 -11.76 -0.98 -29.09
N PHE A 857 -11.27 0.14 -28.56
CA PHE A 857 -11.40 1.48 -29.16
C PHE A 857 -10.06 1.89 -29.76
N GLU A 858 -10.01 2.29 -31.02
CA GLU A 858 -8.77 2.61 -31.72
C GLU A 858 -8.95 3.89 -32.53
N SER A 859 -8.61 5.05 -31.97
CA SER A 859 -8.57 6.30 -32.72
C SER A 859 -7.30 6.37 -33.57
N LEU A 860 -7.43 6.78 -34.84
CA LEU A 860 -6.26 6.94 -35.72
C LEU A 860 -5.34 8.05 -35.21
N ARG A 861 -4.04 7.76 -35.13
CA ARG A 861 -3.00 8.71 -34.72
C ARG A 861 -1.83 8.76 -35.69
N GLU A 862 -1.15 9.90 -35.66
CA GLU A 862 0.14 10.08 -36.32
C GLU A 862 1.28 9.39 -35.55
N SER A 863 2.46 9.32 -36.18
CA SER A 863 3.67 8.78 -35.54
C SER A 863 4.05 9.53 -34.26
N ASP A 864 3.89 10.86 -34.25
CA ASP A 864 4.03 11.70 -33.06
C ASP A 864 2.69 11.79 -32.33
N ALA A 865 2.61 11.19 -31.14
CA ALA A 865 1.38 11.12 -30.37
C ALA A 865 0.89 12.46 -29.81
N ARG A 866 1.59 13.58 -30.05
CA ARG A 866 1.14 14.93 -29.70
C ARG A 866 0.26 15.55 -30.78
N VAL A 867 0.36 15.07 -32.02
CA VAL A 867 -0.36 15.65 -33.16
C VAL A 867 -1.85 15.32 -33.06
N GLY A 868 -2.71 16.33 -33.25
CA GLY A 868 -4.16 16.15 -33.32
C GLY A 868 -4.81 15.54 -32.07
N ILE A 869 -4.21 15.68 -30.88
CA ILE A 869 -4.72 15.05 -29.66
C ILE A 869 -6.13 15.55 -29.28
N GLU A 870 -6.46 16.82 -29.55
CA GLU A 870 -7.82 17.37 -29.36
C GLU A 870 -8.87 16.56 -30.12
N ASP A 871 -8.63 16.36 -31.41
CA ASP A 871 -9.59 15.66 -32.28
C ASP A 871 -9.67 14.17 -31.93
N ARG A 872 -8.53 13.52 -31.67
CA ARG A 872 -8.50 12.11 -31.24
C ARG A 872 -9.20 11.89 -29.89
N THR A 873 -9.03 12.83 -28.95
CA THR A 873 -9.74 12.86 -27.67
C THR A 873 -11.25 12.94 -27.90
N ARG A 874 -11.70 13.79 -28.83
CA ARG A 874 -13.12 13.93 -29.16
C ARG A 874 -13.72 12.64 -29.72
N ARG A 875 -13.01 11.94 -30.61
CA ARG A 875 -13.46 10.64 -31.17
C ARG A 875 -13.65 9.59 -30.08
N GLN A 876 -12.67 9.48 -29.17
CA GLN A 876 -12.75 8.57 -28.02
C GLN A 876 -13.91 8.94 -27.07
N TYR A 877 -14.09 10.23 -26.77
CA TYR A 877 -15.16 10.72 -25.90
C TYR A 877 -16.55 10.39 -26.45
N VAL A 878 -16.79 10.64 -27.75
CA VAL A 878 -18.07 10.33 -28.42
C VAL A 878 -18.38 8.83 -28.29
N SER A 879 -17.39 7.97 -28.50
CA SER A 879 -17.54 6.52 -28.36
C SER A 879 -17.86 6.09 -26.91
N MET A 880 -17.20 6.70 -25.91
CA MET A 880 -17.48 6.42 -24.50
C MET A 880 -18.90 6.86 -24.09
N GLU A 881 -19.33 8.04 -24.55
CA GLU A 881 -20.66 8.56 -24.30
C GLU A 881 -21.74 7.69 -24.93
N ALA A 882 -21.58 7.35 -26.22
CA ALA A 882 -22.54 6.51 -26.94
C ALA A 882 -22.72 5.15 -26.27
N LEU A 883 -21.62 4.49 -25.90
CA LEU A 883 -21.63 3.22 -25.19
C LEU A 883 -22.38 3.32 -23.85
N ALA A 884 -22.05 4.33 -23.04
CA ALA A 884 -22.65 4.50 -21.72
C ALA A 884 -24.15 4.81 -21.80
N ARG A 885 -24.56 5.62 -22.78
CA ARG A 885 -25.98 5.90 -23.06
C ARG A 885 -26.71 4.65 -23.51
N GLU A 886 -26.11 3.83 -24.36
CA GLU A 886 -26.74 2.60 -24.83
C GLU A 886 -26.86 1.56 -23.71
N MET A 887 -25.87 1.46 -22.83
CA MET A 887 -25.97 0.62 -21.63
C MET A 887 -27.07 1.09 -20.68
N ALA A 888 -27.24 2.42 -20.53
CA ALA A 888 -28.27 3.01 -19.67
C ALA A 888 -29.67 3.01 -20.30
N SER A 889 -29.79 2.85 -21.63
CA SER A 889 -31.09 2.80 -22.31
C SER A 889 -31.85 1.51 -22.00
N ASP A 890 -31.11 0.41 -21.72
CA ASP A 890 -31.64 -0.89 -21.33
C ASP A 890 -30.65 -1.66 -20.44
N PRO A 891 -30.46 -1.22 -19.18
CA PRO A 891 -29.51 -1.83 -18.25
C PRO A 891 -29.87 -3.30 -17.96
N SER A 892 -31.15 -3.66 -18.08
CA SER A 892 -31.62 -5.03 -17.87
C SER A 892 -31.13 -5.96 -18.98
N ALA A 893 -31.23 -5.57 -20.26
CA ALA A 893 -30.73 -6.40 -21.35
C ALA A 893 -29.22 -6.64 -21.28
N VAL A 894 -28.44 -5.63 -20.84
CA VAL A 894 -26.99 -5.80 -20.62
C VAL A 894 -26.75 -6.85 -19.56
N ARG A 895 -27.40 -6.73 -18.38
CA ARG A 895 -27.24 -7.68 -17.28
C ARG A 895 -27.72 -9.08 -17.62
N GLU A 896 -28.84 -9.20 -18.33
CA GLU A 896 -29.39 -10.48 -18.77
C GLU A 896 -28.44 -11.20 -19.73
N ALA A 897 -27.82 -10.49 -20.67
CA ALA A 897 -26.86 -11.10 -21.60
C ALA A 897 -25.67 -11.75 -20.86
N LEU A 898 -25.14 -11.09 -19.83
CA LEU A 898 -24.05 -11.62 -19.01
C LEU A 898 -24.50 -12.80 -18.14
N LEU A 899 -25.65 -12.70 -17.50
CA LEU A 899 -26.21 -13.79 -16.69
C LEU A 899 -26.50 -15.04 -17.54
N ASP A 900 -27.02 -14.86 -18.76
CA ASP A 900 -27.23 -15.94 -19.71
C ASP A 900 -25.90 -16.53 -20.18
N GLY A 901 -24.87 -15.71 -20.39
CA GLY A 901 -23.53 -16.20 -20.69
C GLY A 901 -22.95 -17.06 -19.57
N VAL A 902 -23.12 -16.64 -18.31
CA VAL A 902 -22.72 -17.45 -17.14
C VAL A 902 -23.45 -18.79 -17.10
N ARG A 903 -24.76 -18.80 -17.35
CA ARG A 903 -25.57 -20.03 -17.41
C ARG A 903 -25.14 -20.93 -18.57
N GLU A 904 -24.90 -20.36 -19.74
CA GLU A 904 -24.43 -21.07 -20.93
C GLU A 904 -23.11 -21.79 -20.63
N MET A 905 -22.13 -21.08 -20.05
CA MET A 905 -20.83 -21.65 -19.71
C MET A 905 -20.95 -22.74 -18.63
N ALA A 906 -21.77 -22.54 -17.60
CA ALA A 906 -22.04 -23.54 -16.59
C ALA A 906 -22.70 -24.79 -17.18
N GLU A 907 -23.71 -24.64 -18.05
CA GLU A 907 -24.40 -25.76 -18.69
C GLU A 907 -23.43 -26.55 -19.59
N ARG A 908 -22.74 -25.87 -20.51
CA ARG A 908 -21.79 -26.50 -21.44
C ARG A 908 -20.64 -27.19 -20.72
N GLY A 909 -20.13 -26.59 -19.64
CA GLY A 909 -19.04 -27.14 -18.84
C GLY A 909 -19.43 -28.26 -17.89
N SER A 910 -20.72 -28.43 -17.56
CA SER A 910 -21.18 -29.41 -16.58
C SER A 910 -21.32 -30.84 -17.13
N ARG A 911 -21.35 -31.01 -18.45
CA ARG A 911 -21.63 -32.30 -19.11
C ARG A 911 -20.66 -32.58 -20.25
N TRP A 912 -20.21 -33.83 -20.34
CA TRP A 912 -19.50 -34.31 -21.51
C TRP A 912 -20.49 -34.50 -22.66
N ASN A 913 -20.29 -33.76 -23.75
CA ASN A 913 -21.15 -33.82 -24.93
C ASN A 913 -20.27 -33.97 -26.18
N PRO A 914 -20.27 -35.12 -26.88
CA PRO A 914 -19.50 -35.33 -28.10
C PRO A 914 -19.80 -34.34 -29.24
N ALA A 915 -20.94 -33.63 -29.18
CA ALA A 915 -21.31 -32.60 -30.14
C ALA A 915 -20.82 -31.19 -29.77
N ASP A 916 -20.27 -30.97 -28.56
CA ASP A 916 -19.68 -29.70 -28.13
C ASP A 916 -18.14 -29.82 -28.14
N SER A 917 -17.48 -29.06 -29.02
CA SER A 917 -16.04 -29.08 -29.18
C SER A 917 -15.45 -27.69 -28.93
N ILE A 918 -14.35 -27.65 -28.20
CA ILE A 918 -13.47 -26.48 -28.10
C ILE A 918 -12.52 -26.43 -29.30
N ALA A 919 -12.21 -25.23 -29.78
CA ALA A 919 -11.31 -24.95 -30.89
C ALA A 919 -9.90 -24.65 -30.36
N VAL A 920 -9.05 -25.66 -30.35
CA VAL A 920 -7.66 -25.52 -29.86
C VAL A 920 -6.79 -24.80 -30.88
N LEU A 921 -6.90 -25.17 -32.15
CA LEU A 921 -6.25 -24.46 -33.24
C LEU A 921 -7.24 -24.13 -34.34
N ARG A 922 -6.97 -23.02 -35.01
CA ARG A 922 -7.83 -22.41 -36.01
C ARG A 922 -6.98 -21.72 -37.06
N GLU A 923 -7.58 -21.47 -38.21
CA GLU A 923 -7.03 -20.57 -39.20
C GLU A 923 -8.10 -19.55 -39.64
N PRO A 924 -7.71 -18.28 -39.88
CA PRO A 924 -8.63 -17.27 -40.39
C PRO A 924 -9.18 -17.66 -41.77
N ILE A 925 -10.46 -17.40 -42.00
CA ILE A 925 -11.13 -17.55 -43.29
C ILE A 925 -11.97 -16.30 -43.59
N PRO A 926 -12.14 -15.93 -44.87
CA PRO A 926 -12.95 -14.78 -45.22
C PRO A 926 -14.43 -15.11 -45.01
N SER A 927 -15.18 -14.21 -44.37
CA SER A 927 -16.63 -14.38 -44.16
C SER A 927 -17.45 -13.67 -45.25
N ARG A 928 -16.96 -12.52 -45.71
CA ARG A 928 -17.61 -11.63 -46.68
C ARG A 928 -16.58 -10.75 -47.38
N THR A 929 -17.00 -10.06 -48.43
CA THR A 929 -16.25 -8.96 -49.06
C THR A 929 -16.81 -7.63 -48.55
N VAL A 930 -15.92 -6.67 -48.29
CA VAL A 930 -16.27 -5.32 -47.86
C VAL A 930 -15.64 -4.29 -48.77
N ALA A 931 -16.34 -3.18 -49.03
CA ALA A 931 -15.74 -2.00 -49.60
C ALA A 931 -14.82 -1.37 -48.55
N TYR A 932 -13.57 -1.10 -48.93
CA TYR A 932 -12.54 -0.61 -48.04
C TYR A 932 -11.78 0.56 -48.69
N ASP A 933 -11.88 1.74 -48.11
CA ASP A 933 -11.03 2.87 -48.44
C ASP A 933 -9.60 2.64 -47.94
N VAL A 934 -8.64 2.75 -48.86
CA VAL A 934 -7.21 2.56 -48.59
C VAL A 934 -6.40 3.67 -49.26
N ALA A 935 -5.37 4.14 -48.57
CA ALA A 935 -4.38 5.03 -49.17
C ALA A 935 -3.60 4.28 -50.26
N GLU A 936 -3.49 4.86 -51.45
CA GLU A 936 -2.72 4.30 -52.54
C GLU A 936 -1.22 4.55 -52.32
N PHE A 937 -0.43 3.49 -52.47
CA PHE A 937 1.04 3.54 -52.43
C PHE A 937 1.60 3.12 -53.78
N ARG A 938 2.72 3.70 -54.19
CA ARG A 938 3.47 3.29 -55.37
C ARG A 938 4.84 2.78 -54.98
N LEU A 939 5.33 1.77 -55.68
CA LEU A 939 6.70 1.32 -55.52
C LEU A 939 7.64 2.31 -56.22
N VAL A 940 8.57 2.88 -55.46
CA VAL A 940 9.61 3.78 -55.95
C VAL A 940 10.96 3.07 -55.81
N GLU A 941 11.68 2.95 -56.94
CA GLU A 941 13.04 2.44 -56.94
C GLU A 941 14.01 3.57 -56.57
N THR A 942 14.82 3.31 -55.54
CA THR A 942 15.91 4.19 -55.09
C THR A 942 17.24 3.47 -55.19
N ASP A 943 18.35 4.21 -55.11
CA ASP A 943 19.70 3.63 -55.09
C ASP A 943 19.94 2.68 -53.89
N GLU A 944 19.10 2.77 -52.85
CA GLU A 944 19.13 1.94 -51.65
C GLU A 944 18.14 0.74 -51.70
N GLY A 945 17.40 0.60 -52.81
CA GLY A 945 16.39 -0.45 -53.02
C GLY A 945 15.00 0.11 -53.34
N SER A 946 13.99 -0.75 -53.41
CA SER A 946 12.60 -0.35 -53.67
C SER A 946 11.87 -0.02 -52.37
N SER A 947 11.16 1.11 -52.32
CA SER A 947 10.33 1.52 -51.18
C SER A 947 8.91 1.88 -51.63
N TRP A 948 7.91 1.63 -50.79
CA TRP A 948 6.53 2.04 -51.07
C TRP A 948 6.30 3.44 -50.54
N GLU A 949 5.93 4.36 -51.41
CA GLU A 949 5.62 5.75 -51.06
C GLU A 949 4.12 6.03 -51.26
N PRO A 950 3.46 6.75 -50.35
CA PRO A 950 2.06 7.14 -50.55
C PRO A 950 1.91 8.08 -51.75
N THR A 951 0.89 7.87 -52.59
CA THR A 951 0.58 8.77 -53.71
C THR A 951 -0.19 10.01 -53.25
N GLY A 952 -0.84 9.91 -52.08
CA GLY A 952 -1.75 10.91 -51.54
C GLY A 952 -3.21 10.70 -51.96
N GLU A 953 -3.49 9.74 -52.85
CA GLU A 953 -4.85 9.36 -53.23
C GLU A 953 -5.42 8.30 -52.27
N ILE A 954 -6.72 8.36 -52.01
CA ILE A 954 -7.49 7.32 -51.32
C ILE A 954 -8.39 6.68 -52.36
N ILE A 955 -8.35 5.36 -52.46
CA ILE A 955 -9.21 4.57 -53.36
C ILE A 955 -10.04 3.58 -52.56
N THR A 956 -11.23 3.26 -53.05
CA THR A 956 -12.07 2.20 -52.50
C THR A 956 -11.81 0.90 -53.24
N VAL A 957 -11.51 -0.18 -52.52
CA VAL A 957 -11.34 -1.53 -53.06
C VAL A 957 -12.32 -2.52 -52.45
N ASP A 958 -12.67 -3.57 -53.19
CA ASP A 958 -13.43 -4.70 -52.67
C ASP A 958 -12.48 -5.73 -52.05
N ALA A 959 -12.39 -5.76 -50.71
CA ALA A 959 -11.45 -6.60 -49.98
C ALA A 959 -12.17 -7.74 -49.23
N PRO A 960 -11.68 -9.00 -49.31
CA PRO A 960 -12.15 -10.07 -48.41
C PRO A 960 -11.87 -9.72 -46.94
N LEU A 961 -12.87 -9.88 -46.07
CA LEU A 961 -12.75 -9.66 -44.62
C LEU A 961 -12.57 -11.01 -43.90
N TYR A 962 -11.39 -11.20 -43.31
CA TYR A 962 -11.06 -12.37 -42.49
C TYR A 962 -11.37 -12.09 -41.01
N ASP A 963 -12.65 -12.14 -40.66
CA ASP A 963 -13.19 -12.00 -39.29
C ASP A 963 -13.78 -13.31 -38.74
N SER A 964 -13.66 -14.39 -39.50
CA SER A 964 -14.08 -15.75 -39.14
C SER A 964 -12.89 -16.69 -39.11
N SER A 965 -13.05 -17.86 -38.48
CA SER A 965 -12.04 -18.91 -38.48
C SER A 965 -12.63 -20.28 -38.67
N ARG A 966 -11.86 -21.19 -39.28
CA ARG A 966 -12.18 -22.62 -39.26
C ARG A 966 -11.29 -23.34 -38.27
N VAL A 967 -11.87 -24.28 -37.53
CA VAL A 967 -11.14 -25.12 -36.58
C VAL A 967 -10.25 -26.10 -37.34
N THR A 968 -8.95 -26.07 -37.05
CA THR A 968 -7.96 -27.03 -37.59
C THR A 968 -7.61 -28.11 -36.57
N LEU A 969 -7.79 -27.84 -35.28
CA LEU A 969 -7.75 -28.82 -34.20
C LEU A 969 -8.89 -28.55 -33.21
N GLY A 970 -9.89 -29.42 -33.22
CA GLY A 970 -10.98 -29.42 -32.24
C GLY A 970 -10.83 -30.56 -31.25
N ARG A 971 -11.20 -30.33 -30.00
CA ARG A 971 -11.33 -31.37 -28.97
C ARG A 971 -12.70 -31.28 -28.31
N ILE A 972 -13.29 -32.40 -27.89
CA ILE A 972 -14.58 -32.37 -27.17
C ILE A 972 -14.43 -31.52 -25.91
N ARG A 973 -15.43 -30.74 -25.51
CA ARG A 973 -15.34 -29.94 -24.29
C ARG A 973 -15.21 -30.85 -23.06
N PRO A 974 -14.13 -30.72 -22.26
CA PRO A 974 -14.02 -31.49 -21.03
C PRO A 974 -14.94 -30.90 -19.94
N VAL A 975 -15.36 -31.73 -18.98
CA VAL A 975 -16.09 -31.24 -17.80
C VAL A 975 -15.15 -30.58 -16.76
N GLY A 976 -13.85 -30.76 -16.92
CA GLY A 976 -12.81 -30.16 -16.11
C GLY A 976 -11.43 -30.72 -16.43
N TYR A 977 -10.43 -30.25 -15.69
CA TYR A 977 -9.05 -30.69 -15.76
C TYR A 977 -8.59 -31.19 -14.40
N LEU A 978 -7.77 -32.24 -14.42
CA LEU A 978 -7.02 -32.74 -13.27
C LEU A 978 -5.55 -32.34 -13.46
N ILE A 979 -4.99 -31.65 -12.47
CA ILE A 979 -3.58 -31.26 -12.42
C ILE A 979 -2.92 -32.09 -11.31
N GLU A 980 -1.80 -32.71 -11.62
CA GLU A 980 -1.07 -33.54 -10.65
C GLU A 980 -0.57 -32.72 -9.43
N PRO A 981 -0.45 -33.33 -8.23
CA PRO A 981 -0.20 -32.60 -6.98
C PRO A 981 1.06 -31.72 -6.99
N HIS A 982 2.11 -32.17 -7.70
CA HIS A 982 3.41 -31.50 -7.77
C HIS A 982 3.39 -30.19 -8.57
N ARG A 983 2.29 -29.89 -9.29
CA ARG A 983 2.11 -28.69 -10.11
C ARG A 983 1.27 -27.61 -9.43
N GLY A 984 1.54 -27.37 -8.15
CA GLY A 984 0.92 -26.28 -7.38
C GLY A 984 1.20 -24.89 -7.94
N ASP A 985 2.31 -24.72 -8.68
CA ASP A 985 2.66 -23.50 -9.41
C ASP A 985 1.59 -23.07 -10.43
N LEU A 986 1.01 -24.04 -11.14
CA LEU A 986 -0.08 -23.77 -12.08
C LEU A 986 -1.36 -23.34 -11.36
N VAL A 987 -1.58 -23.83 -10.14
CA VAL A 987 -2.76 -23.50 -9.33
C VAL A 987 -2.70 -22.06 -8.84
N GLU A 988 -1.53 -21.59 -8.44
CA GLU A 988 -1.32 -20.18 -8.09
C GLU A 988 -1.63 -19.26 -9.28
N ALA A 989 -1.09 -19.57 -10.46
CA ALA A 989 -1.37 -18.81 -11.69
C ALA A 989 -2.87 -18.80 -12.04
N LEU A 990 -3.55 -19.96 -11.96
CA LEU A 990 -4.99 -20.05 -12.20
C LEU A 990 -5.80 -19.22 -11.18
N ARG A 991 -5.40 -19.22 -9.90
CA ARG A 991 -6.07 -18.46 -8.83
C ARG A 991 -5.92 -16.96 -8.99
N THR A 992 -4.76 -16.48 -9.46
CA THR A 992 -4.59 -15.06 -9.83
C THR A 992 -5.58 -14.64 -10.92
N HIS A 993 -5.93 -15.53 -11.84
CA HIS A 993 -7.02 -15.30 -12.80
C HIS A 993 -8.42 -15.53 -12.21
N GLY A 994 -8.60 -15.68 -10.91
CA GLY A 994 -9.91 -15.94 -10.29
C GLY A 994 -10.59 -17.23 -10.78
N ILE A 995 -9.82 -18.20 -11.31
CA ILE A 995 -10.33 -19.50 -11.72
C ILE A 995 -10.50 -20.36 -10.46
N ARG A 996 -11.69 -20.96 -10.30
CA ARG A 996 -11.97 -21.84 -9.17
C ARG A 996 -11.24 -23.16 -9.33
N VAL A 997 -10.45 -23.50 -8.33
CA VAL A 997 -9.71 -24.76 -8.21
C VAL A 997 -10.12 -25.48 -6.93
N GLU A 998 -10.30 -26.79 -7.00
CA GLU A 998 -10.57 -27.66 -5.85
C GLU A 998 -9.39 -28.58 -5.61
N ARG A 999 -9.05 -28.86 -4.36
CA ARG A 999 -8.01 -29.82 -3.97
C ARG A 999 -8.64 -31.15 -3.58
N LEU A 1000 -8.13 -32.25 -4.13
CA LEU A 1000 -8.51 -33.61 -3.74
C LEU A 1000 -7.95 -33.92 -2.35
N LEU A 1001 -8.79 -34.39 -1.43
CA LEU A 1001 -8.40 -34.68 -0.04
C LEU A 1001 -7.90 -36.11 0.15
N GLU A 1002 -8.22 -37.00 -0.79
CA GLU A 1002 -7.86 -38.41 -0.78
C GLU A 1002 -7.33 -38.79 -2.17
N GLY A 1003 -6.45 -39.80 -2.21
CA GLY A 1003 -5.96 -40.35 -3.46
C GLY A 1003 -7.07 -41.08 -4.21
N ALA A 1004 -6.99 -41.09 -5.54
CA ALA A 1004 -8.02 -41.63 -6.41
C ALA A 1004 -7.46 -42.19 -7.72
N THR A 1005 -8.11 -43.22 -8.22
CA THR A 1005 -7.87 -43.78 -9.56
C THR A 1005 -8.91 -43.20 -10.51
N ILE A 1006 -8.50 -42.31 -11.41
CA ILE A 1006 -9.41 -41.50 -12.23
C ILE A 1006 -9.17 -41.81 -13.73
N PRO A 1007 -10.23 -42.12 -14.50
CA PRO A 1007 -10.12 -42.17 -15.96
C PRO A 1007 -10.02 -40.75 -16.52
N VAL A 1008 -9.01 -40.51 -17.36
CA VAL A 1008 -8.70 -39.18 -17.92
C VAL A 1008 -8.32 -39.29 -19.40
N GLU A 1009 -8.35 -38.16 -20.10
CA GLU A 1009 -7.62 -37.99 -21.37
C GLU A 1009 -6.34 -37.21 -21.09
N SER A 1010 -5.18 -37.84 -21.31
CA SER A 1010 -3.89 -37.20 -21.09
C SER A 1010 -3.27 -36.72 -22.41
N PHE A 1011 -2.57 -35.59 -22.36
CA PHE A 1011 -1.86 -35.05 -23.52
C PHE A 1011 -0.51 -35.75 -23.70
N ARG A 1012 -0.34 -36.48 -24.80
CA ARG A 1012 0.94 -37.04 -25.20
C ARG A 1012 1.60 -36.17 -26.26
N ILE A 1013 2.86 -35.83 -26.04
CA ILE A 1013 3.61 -34.90 -26.89
C ILE A 1013 4.10 -35.63 -28.14
N ASP A 1014 3.61 -35.23 -29.32
CA ASP A 1014 4.04 -35.73 -30.62
C ASP A 1014 5.25 -34.97 -31.14
N SER A 1015 5.24 -33.65 -30.99
CA SER A 1015 6.37 -32.79 -31.34
C SER A 1015 6.48 -31.60 -30.39
N LEU A 1016 7.72 -31.13 -30.27
CA LEU A 1016 8.10 -29.96 -29.50
C LEU A 1016 9.18 -29.21 -30.28
N SER A 1017 8.96 -27.93 -30.54
CA SER A 1017 9.97 -27.03 -31.09
C SER A 1017 10.04 -25.73 -30.27
N LEU A 1018 11.20 -25.10 -30.29
CA LEU A 1018 11.44 -23.80 -29.64
C LEU A 1018 11.52 -22.72 -30.72
N ALA A 1019 10.93 -21.55 -30.45
CA ALA A 1019 11.12 -20.39 -31.31
C ALA A 1019 12.59 -19.94 -31.30
N SER A 1020 13.05 -19.36 -32.41
CA SER A 1020 14.43 -18.87 -32.54
C SER A 1020 14.68 -17.53 -31.84
N ASN A 1021 13.61 -16.83 -31.44
CA ASN A 1021 13.67 -15.50 -30.84
C ASN A 1021 12.90 -15.47 -29.52
N VAL A 1022 13.34 -14.60 -28.61
CA VAL A 1022 12.60 -14.25 -27.40
C VAL A 1022 11.39 -13.39 -27.79
N TYR A 1023 10.25 -13.65 -27.16
CA TYR A 1023 9.01 -12.90 -27.30
C TYR A 1023 8.53 -12.50 -25.90
N GLU A 1024 8.39 -11.20 -25.62
CA GLU A 1024 7.90 -10.68 -24.32
C GLU A 1024 8.56 -11.35 -23.10
N GLY A 1025 9.89 -11.54 -23.14
CA GLY A 1025 10.68 -12.10 -22.04
C GLY A 1025 10.74 -13.63 -21.93
N TYR A 1026 10.11 -14.39 -22.84
CA TYR A 1026 10.21 -15.85 -22.88
C TYR A 1026 10.54 -16.40 -24.27
N VAL A 1027 10.94 -17.68 -24.36
CA VAL A 1027 11.11 -18.38 -25.65
C VAL A 1027 9.88 -19.25 -25.88
N PRO A 1028 8.99 -18.89 -26.83
CA PRO A 1028 7.81 -19.69 -27.11
C PRO A 1028 8.14 -21.14 -27.45
N GLN A 1029 7.38 -22.06 -26.87
CA GLN A 1029 7.44 -23.48 -27.17
C GLN A 1029 6.23 -23.87 -28.03
N GLN A 1030 6.43 -24.59 -29.12
CA GLN A 1030 5.32 -25.09 -29.94
C GLN A 1030 5.15 -26.58 -29.68
N PHE A 1031 4.00 -26.94 -29.12
CA PHE A 1031 3.61 -28.32 -28.87
C PHE A 1031 2.66 -28.81 -29.97
N ARG A 1032 2.78 -30.09 -30.29
CA ARG A 1032 1.68 -30.87 -30.87
C ARG A 1032 1.40 -32.06 -29.99
N THR A 1033 0.13 -32.26 -29.64
CA THR A 1033 -0.27 -33.37 -28.77
C THR A 1033 -1.48 -34.12 -29.28
N HIS A 1034 -1.52 -35.43 -29.02
CA HIS A 1034 -2.72 -36.24 -29.13
C HIS A 1034 -3.24 -36.63 -27.75
N LEU A 1035 -4.53 -36.92 -27.69
CA LEU A 1035 -5.19 -37.41 -26.47
C LEU A 1035 -5.05 -38.93 -26.38
N GLU A 1036 -4.61 -39.41 -25.22
CA GLU A 1036 -4.61 -40.83 -24.87
C GLU A 1036 -5.55 -41.07 -23.69
N GLU A 1037 -6.52 -41.97 -23.86
CA GLU A 1037 -7.34 -42.43 -22.74
C GLU A 1037 -6.51 -43.29 -21.81
N ARG A 1038 -6.45 -42.91 -20.53
CA ARG A 1038 -5.76 -43.71 -19.52
C ARG A 1038 -6.41 -43.56 -18.16
N THR A 1039 -6.07 -44.49 -17.29
CA THR A 1039 -6.38 -44.38 -15.87
C THR A 1039 -5.13 -43.88 -15.15
N VAL A 1040 -5.26 -42.78 -14.39
CA VAL A 1040 -4.18 -42.21 -13.60
C VAL A 1040 -4.49 -42.41 -12.12
N GLU A 1041 -3.50 -42.88 -11.37
CA GLU A 1041 -3.53 -42.86 -9.91
C GLU A 1041 -2.97 -41.51 -9.45
N VAL A 1042 -3.80 -40.72 -8.77
CA VAL A 1042 -3.43 -39.42 -8.23
C VAL A 1042 -3.52 -39.47 -6.72
N ASP A 1043 -2.43 -39.11 -6.06
CA ASP A 1043 -2.38 -39.02 -4.60
C ASP A 1043 -3.25 -37.87 -4.06
N ALA A 1044 -3.49 -37.90 -2.74
CA ALA A 1044 -4.10 -36.76 -2.05
C ALA A 1044 -3.31 -35.47 -2.35
N GLY A 1045 -4.03 -34.38 -2.59
CA GLY A 1045 -3.44 -33.09 -2.95
C GLY A 1045 -3.44 -32.76 -4.44
N GLY A 1046 -3.96 -33.63 -5.31
CA GLY A 1046 -4.22 -33.30 -6.72
C GLY A 1046 -5.24 -32.16 -6.85
N TRP A 1047 -5.24 -31.47 -8.00
CA TRP A 1047 -6.05 -30.27 -8.21
C TRP A 1047 -7.06 -30.45 -9.33
N LEU A 1048 -8.30 -30.06 -9.07
CA LEU A 1048 -9.42 -30.16 -9.98
C LEU A 1048 -9.87 -28.75 -10.41
N VAL A 1049 -9.84 -28.50 -11.71
CA VAL A 1049 -10.33 -27.25 -12.32
C VAL A 1049 -11.58 -27.57 -13.11
N ARG A 1050 -12.76 -27.16 -12.62
CA ARG A 1050 -14.03 -27.50 -13.29
C ARG A 1050 -14.26 -26.61 -14.52
N ALA A 1051 -14.94 -27.11 -15.53
CA ALA A 1051 -15.34 -26.32 -16.69
C ALA A 1051 -16.71 -25.62 -16.51
N ASP A 1052 -17.46 -25.90 -15.44
CA ASP A 1052 -18.77 -25.28 -15.14
C ASP A 1052 -18.63 -23.94 -14.40
N GLN A 1053 -17.79 -23.06 -14.93
CA GLN A 1053 -17.54 -21.74 -14.36
C GLN A 1053 -17.45 -20.66 -15.44
N PRO A 1054 -17.73 -19.38 -15.12
CA PRO A 1054 -17.74 -18.30 -16.12
C PRO A 1054 -16.44 -18.21 -16.93
N ALA A 1055 -15.29 -18.37 -16.28
CA ALA A 1055 -13.97 -18.29 -16.90
C ALA A 1055 -13.51 -19.59 -17.59
N ALA A 1056 -14.41 -20.53 -17.91
CA ALA A 1056 -14.00 -21.81 -18.50
C ALA A 1056 -13.34 -21.68 -19.88
N ALA A 1057 -13.73 -20.67 -20.67
CA ALA A 1057 -13.04 -20.37 -21.93
C ALA A 1057 -11.54 -20.08 -21.70
N LEU A 1058 -11.23 -19.22 -20.72
CA LEU A 1058 -9.84 -18.95 -20.29
C LEU A 1058 -9.11 -20.22 -19.82
N VAL A 1059 -9.78 -21.12 -19.09
CA VAL A 1059 -9.17 -22.40 -18.67
C VAL A 1059 -8.68 -23.21 -19.87
N PHE A 1060 -9.44 -23.26 -20.97
CA PHE A 1060 -9.03 -24.00 -22.16
C PHE A 1060 -7.80 -23.37 -22.81
N HIS A 1061 -7.72 -22.04 -22.85
CA HIS A 1061 -6.56 -21.35 -23.39
C HIS A 1061 -5.31 -21.62 -22.58
N LEU A 1062 -5.42 -21.66 -21.25
CA LEU A 1062 -4.29 -21.87 -20.36
C LEU A 1062 -3.84 -23.35 -20.31
N LEU A 1063 -4.78 -24.31 -20.36
CA LEU A 1063 -4.50 -25.73 -20.08
C LEU A 1063 -4.47 -26.65 -21.31
N GLU A 1064 -4.93 -26.22 -22.49
CA GLU A 1064 -4.76 -26.99 -23.73
C GLU A 1064 -3.38 -26.72 -24.33
N PRO A 1065 -2.44 -27.67 -24.32
CA PRO A 1065 -1.02 -27.39 -24.60
C PRO A 1065 -0.72 -26.94 -26.04
N ASP A 1066 -1.60 -27.26 -26.99
CA ASP A 1066 -1.48 -26.85 -28.38
C ASP A 1066 -2.03 -25.42 -28.62
N ASP A 1067 -2.79 -24.85 -27.68
CA ASP A 1067 -3.30 -23.48 -27.81
C ASP A 1067 -2.13 -22.48 -27.78
N GLU A 1068 -2.18 -21.50 -28.69
CA GLU A 1068 -1.13 -20.50 -28.92
C GLU A 1068 -0.78 -19.66 -27.67
N ASN A 1069 -1.63 -19.67 -26.64
CA ASN A 1069 -1.45 -18.93 -25.39
C ASN A 1069 -1.40 -19.80 -24.12
N SER A 1070 -1.23 -21.12 -24.25
CA SER A 1070 -1.21 -22.02 -23.10
C SER A 1070 0.02 -21.87 -22.22
N PHE A 1071 -0.10 -22.37 -20.98
CA PHE A 1071 1.02 -22.52 -20.06
C PHE A 1071 2.16 -23.35 -20.67
N ALA A 1072 1.85 -24.26 -21.60
CA ALA A 1072 2.87 -25.00 -22.32
C ALA A 1072 3.70 -24.09 -23.21
N ILE A 1073 3.06 -23.28 -24.04
CA ILE A 1073 3.75 -22.40 -24.97
C ILE A 1073 4.57 -21.32 -24.26
N THR A 1074 4.08 -20.84 -23.12
CA THR A 1074 4.76 -19.84 -22.29
C THR A 1074 5.89 -20.41 -21.43
N GLY A 1075 5.99 -21.74 -21.34
CA GLY A 1075 7.14 -22.46 -20.80
C GLY A 1075 6.96 -23.06 -19.41
N ALA A 1076 5.72 -23.24 -18.92
CA ALA A 1076 5.47 -23.82 -17.61
C ALA A 1076 5.80 -25.32 -17.50
N PHE A 1077 5.89 -26.08 -18.62
CA PHE A 1077 6.15 -27.54 -18.59
C PHE A 1077 7.60 -27.91 -18.97
N LEU A 1078 8.59 -27.04 -18.74
CA LEU A 1078 9.97 -27.25 -19.18
C LEU A 1078 10.56 -28.61 -18.74
N SER A 1079 10.23 -29.10 -17.53
CA SER A 1079 10.71 -30.39 -17.01
C SER A 1079 10.06 -31.61 -17.68
N GLU A 1080 8.83 -31.45 -18.17
CA GLU A 1080 7.98 -32.51 -18.71
C GLU A 1080 7.93 -32.49 -20.25
N ALA A 1081 8.36 -31.39 -20.86
CA ALA A 1081 8.36 -31.13 -22.29
C ALA A 1081 9.37 -32.01 -23.05
N ARG A 1082 9.00 -33.27 -23.29
CA ARG A 1082 9.76 -34.21 -24.12
C ARG A 1082 8.85 -34.93 -25.11
N VAL A 1083 9.33 -35.12 -26.34
CA VAL A 1083 8.61 -35.93 -27.35
C VAL A 1083 8.36 -37.34 -26.79
N GLY A 1084 7.11 -37.82 -26.93
CA GLY A 1084 6.60 -39.05 -26.34
C GLY A 1084 6.21 -38.96 -24.85
N GLY A 1085 6.54 -37.85 -24.18
CA GLY A 1085 6.16 -37.55 -22.80
C GLY A 1085 4.66 -37.25 -22.64
N VAL A 1086 4.19 -37.30 -21.39
CA VAL A 1086 2.82 -36.96 -21.02
C VAL A 1086 2.86 -35.75 -20.11
N LEU A 1087 2.01 -34.77 -20.37
CA LEU A 1087 1.90 -33.60 -19.51
C LEU A 1087 1.13 -33.91 -18.22
N PRO A 1088 1.49 -33.29 -17.08
CA PRO A 1088 0.86 -33.52 -15.76
C PRO A 1088 -0.50 -32.81 -15.60
N VAL A 1089 -1.16 -32.54 -16.73
CA VAL A 1089 -2.50 -31.98 -16.82
C VAL A 1089 -3.33 -32.92 -17.67
N HIS A 1090 -4.53 -33.24 -17.20
CA HIS A 1090 -5.40 -34.22 -17.84
C HIS A 1090 -6.82 -33.70 -17.95
N ARG A 1091 -7.50 -34.05 -19.03
CA ARG A 1091 -8.91 -33.71 -19.27
C ARG A 1091 -9.82 -34.75 -18.66
N LEU A 1092 -10.96 -34.29 -18.13
CA LEU A 1092 -11.96 -35.14 -17.50
C LEU A 1092 -13.22 -35.23 -18.36
N ARG A 1093 -13.73 -36.45 -18.50
CA ARG A 1093 -15.08 -36.72 -19.05
C ARG A 1093 -16.16 -36.70 -17.97
N GLU A 1094 -15.77 -37.01 -16.74
CA GLU A 1094 -16.65 -36.98 -15.57
C GLU A 1094 -15.88 -36.38 -14.38
N ILE A 1095 -16.58 -35.63 -13.53
CA ILE A 1095 -15.98 -35.13 -12.30
C ILE A 1095 -15.84 -36.28 -11.30
N PRO A 1096 -14.63 -36.52 -10.74
CA PRO A 1096 -14.43 -37.59 -9.78
C PRO A 1096 -15.26 -37.39 -8.50
N ARG A 1097 -15.90 -38.47 -8.05
CA ARG A 1097 -16.71 -38.52 -6.82
C ARG A 1097 -15.84 -38.80 -5.60
N VAL A 1098 -14.87 -37.93 -5.35
CA VAL A 1098 -13.95 -38.02 -4.22
C VAL A 1098 -14.06 -36.78 -3.33
N PRO A 1099 -13.76 -36.91 -2.01
CA PRO A 1099 -13.71 -35.76 -1.12
C PRO A 1099 -12.76 -34.69 -1.65
N LYS A 1100 -13.24 -33.46 -1.72
CA LYS A 1100 -12.52 -32.32 -2.25
C LYS A 1100 -12.90 -31.05 -1.52
N ARG A 1101 -12.00 -30.07 -1.52
CA ARG A 1101 -12.19 -28.77 -0.87
C ARG A 1101 -11.83 -27.67 -1.86
N ALA A 1102 -12.66 -26.64 -1.96
CA ALA A 1102 -12.30 -25.44 -2.70
C ALA A 1102 -11.02 -24.83 -2.13
N VAL A 1103 -10.08 -24.46 -2.99
CA VAL A 1103 -8.93 -23.67 -2.58
C VAL A 1103 -9.44 -22.24 -2.36
N PRO A 1104 -9.21 -21.64 -1.18
CA PRO A 1104 -9.72 -20.31 -0.83
C PRO A 1104 -9.37 -19.23 -1.86
#